data_AF-D4E3U5-F1
#
_entry.id   AF-D4E3U5-F1
#
_cell.length_a   1.000
_cell.length_b   1.000
_cell.length_c   1.000
_cell.angle_alpha   90.00
_cell.angle_beta   90.00
_cell.angle_gamma   90.00
#
_symmetry.space_group_name_H-M   'P 1'
#
loop_
_entity.id
_entity.type
_entity.pdbx_description
1 polymer ?
#
loop_
_entity_poly.entity_id
_entity_poly.type
_entity_poly.pdbx_seq_one_letter_code
_entity_poly.pdbx_strand_id
1 'polypeptide(L)'
;MDGMSTSELAAWLIRSPDGQRHYGEMSKEQQVSFVYSNLYQQPPSSSEVTSLVNQLNSGKTLGNVAAGLSDALLNYQGQDETMLQQQTILDDSIMQALYPGVADTPAAHSGAQDVLALFYAVGAIATADGVTYWGNVIGSGTNTFANVAQKFIDTRPAKFAALNDSEFINKIYVQLFTHAPNEVAVNHYLGAMAEQQLSRGAVLSMMIDDLRTSTAESDSAAQQKLAKVEHVYGPGEMPTAEHQETVAALYLSIAGRGVDASGLEAWSKFLASGASEYDLLKILAKSGEFSGAEDYVKLYYTLHGNQRPLSEMESQAILLRAGNDKLQASLVVLEAFRTGESLIGSNNPVSVSKIFEFNHALATSLGYKTIPQLDVSQDGGNPSGDVNGYGYHKVTDSELTLFTSLVLQVNHAASVDLSHAMDLDGVTLTGDLAANPTTVASLVNQDKSLSLQLNNAALNAAAGTLQLGVENDNVLFTGDADLSQANLKIYLDDGINTLRWQGNSVNGGANNVSENFYASGKEFTAESAYSIMDANFITKTIQLTTQPDGSITGAVSHNLKNFSNFQYVELSGYTGTGEIYLDGQRVGNDGAKVFDRGLYVNMATINNPDHDDVASLTQDRIDYVNAQFPAMLLTAKPDQVRVINVPLEDQLVIANNLGSDSHLQLETAHYPRINNDQKALTVSIMRDLDVGSGAAPNKGQYIDAGTLGLTSHFGEQPAGALSIFVQSVNTSLTLSGGNNHLTDVTVDGIGLYSSNYEVNLHIKADFSDSLQHVGAMQDDMLPYTQMQYNLTLDVGGTGGGDFYQNLLSLQDNARFSELLDGLSGYQLRVTGGNADDSFKVIGNTTVSGGSGSGVDITTFEHSSVDSMVKVIDVLSPLDRIVAGEAGHQWSFSSRAEKQMAVYGDYTSSSKLNALFDSIDGAANGSAQALFSSVLSAATAGASDGQLAEVGALKLGNALYVIVDNNANQSFDDRDMVFSLGDRDIYQTALQLHYDSPEVALSGIAAAQHETFA
;
A
#
# COMPACT_ATOMS: atom_id res chain seq x y z
N MET A 1 -14.28 26.74 23.02
CA MET A 1 -13.93 25.37 22.59
C MET A 1 -13.46 25.37 21.15
N ASP A 2 -13.84 26.39 20.36
CA ASP A 2 -13.22 26.71 19.06
C ASP A 2 -11.69 26.68 19.11
N GLY A 3 -11.10 25.89 18.21
CA GLY A 3 -9.65 25.75 18.05
C GLY A 3 -9.00 24.57 18.78
N MET A 4 -9.75 23.76 19.54
CA MET A 4 -9.24 22.48 20.09
C MET A 4 -9.33 21.36 19.05
N SER A 5 -8.27 20.56 18.91
CA SER A 5 -8.33 19.29 18.17
C SER A 5 -9.20 18.26 18.90
N THR A 6 -9.66 17.23 18.18
CA THR A 6 -10.42 16.11 18.76
C THR A 6 -9.71 15.47 19.94
N SER A 7 -8.38 15.32 19.85
CA SER A 7 -7.58 14.74 20.93
C SER A 7 -7.48 15.63 22.17
N GLU A 8 -7.44 16.97 21.99
CA GLU A 8 -7.43 17.93 23.08
C GLU A 8 -8.79 18.02 23.76
N LEU A 9 -9.88 17.98 22.99
CA LEU A 9 -11.23 17.92 23.51
C LEU A 9 -11.46 16.63 24.30
N ALA A 10 -11.07 15.48 23.75
CA ALA A 10 -11.14 14.20 24.45
C ALA A 10 -10.32 14.23 25.75
N ALA A 11 -9.09 14.75 25.71
CA ALA A 11 -8.27 14.90 26.90
C ALA A 11 -8.90 15.84 27.94
N TRP A 12 -9.55 16.93 27.50
CA TRP A 12 -10.27 17.86 28.37
C TRP A 12 -11.48 17.19 29.04
N LEU A 13 -12.28 16.44 28.28
CA LEU A 13 -13.43 15.67 28.80
C LEU A 13 -12.99 14.60 29.80
N ILE A 14 -11.91 13.86 29.51
CA ILE A 14 -11.33 12.86 30.42
C ILE A 14 -10.80 13.51 31.71
N ARG A 15 -10.26 14.73 31.63
CA ARG A 15 -9.76 15.50 32.79
C ARG A 15 -10.86 16.24 33.56
N SER A 16 -12.08 16.27 33.04
CA SER A 16 -13.22 16.87 33.74
C SER A 16 -13.51 16.12 35.05
N PRO A 17 -14.22 16.72 36.01
CA PRO A 17 -14.63 16.02 37.23
C PRO A 17 -15.34 14.69 36.95
N ASP A 18 -16.14 14.63 35.89
CA ASP A 18 -16.88 13.43 35.49
C ASP A 18 -15.94 12.39 34.89
N GLY A 19 -15.04 12.82 33.99
CA GLY A 19 -13.99 11.96 33.47
C GLY A 19 -13.11 11.39 34.58
N GLN A 20 -12.69 12.19 35.55
CA GLN A 20 -11.86 11.72 36.67
C GLN A 20 -12.61 10.75 37.60
N ARG A 21 -13.94 10.87 37.74
CA ARG A 21 -14.75 9.87 38.45
C ARG A 21 -14.73 8.50 37.76
N HIS A 22 -14.58 8.45 36.44
CA HIS A 22 -14.50 7.20 35.68
C HIS A 22 -13.05 6.69 35.55
N TYR A 23 -12.10 7.55 35.20
CA TYR A 23 -10.74 7.15 34.82
C TYR A 23 -9.69 7.31 35.92
N GLY A 24 -9.94 8.14 36.94
CA GLY A 24 -8.91 8.59 37.90
C GLY A 24 -8.33 7.50 38.80
N GLU A 25 -9.10 6.43 39.06
CA GLU A 25 -8.67 5.29 39.87
C GLU A 25 -8.23 4.07 39.04
N MET A 26 -8.37 4.14 37.71
CA MET A 26 -8.01 3.05 36.81
C MET A 26 -6.50 3.01 36.50
N SER A 27 -5.93 1.82 36.43
CA SER A 27 -4.60 1.58 35.82
C SER A 27 -4.60 1.94 34.32
N LYS A 28 -3.42 2.12 33.71
CA LYS A 28 -3.32 2.44 32.27
C LYS A 28 -3.96 1.36 31.40
N GLU A 29 -3.77 0.08 31.77
CA GLU A 29 -4.36 -1.08 31.12
C GLU A 29 -5.89 -1.03 31.19
N GLN A 30 -6.45 -0.69 32.36
CA GLN A 30 -7.89 -0.55 32.56
C GLN A 30 -8.46 0.66 31.81
N GLN A 31 -7.74 1.78 31.77
CA GLN A 31 -8.14 2.97 31.04
C GLN A 31 -8.26 2.70 29.54
N VAL A 32 -7.23 2.11 28.90
CA VAL A 32 -7.28 1.80 27.47
C VAL A 32 -8.32 0.74 27.15
N SER A 33 -8.45 -0.29 27.99
CA SER A 33 -9.45 -1.34 27.79
C SER A 33 -10.88 -0.79 27.90
N PHE A 34 -11.13 0.13 28.83
CA PHE A 34 -12.44 0.76 28.97
C PHE A 34 -12.78 1.64 27.76
N VAL A 35 -11.83 2.45 27.29
CA VAL A 35 -12.02 3.26 26.07
C VAL A 35 -12.29 2.38 24.86
N TYR A 36 -11.49 1.33 24.66
CA TYR A 36 -11.65 0.40 23.54
C TYR A 36 -13.02 -0.30 23.59
N SER A 37 -13.40 -0.87 24.73
CA SER A 37 -14.68 -1.55 24.88
C SER A 37 -15.88 -0.64 24.65
N ASN A 38 -15.80 0.64 25.00
CA ASN A 38 -16.89 1.58 24.74
C ASN A 38 -17.04 1.93 23.26
N LEU A 39 -15.93 1.98 22.51
CA LEU A 39 -15.95 2.31 21.08
C LEU A 39 -16.29 1.09 20.23
N TYR A 40 -15.63 -0.04 20.47
CA TYR A 40 -15.74 -1.27 19.66
C TYR A 40 -16.78 -2.26 20.20
N GLN A 41 -17.42 -1.98 21.34
CA GLN A 41 -18.40 -2.87 21.99
C GLN A 41 -17.86 -4.27 22.34
N GLN A 42 -16.53 -4.42 22.39
CA GLN A 42 -15.83 -5.66 22.73
C GLN A 42 -14.52 -5.36 23.46
N PRO A 43 -14.04 -6.25 24.35
CA PRO A 43 -12.75 -6.06 25.00
C PRO A 43 -11.59 -6.20 24.00
N PRO A 44 -10.50 -5.41 24.15
CA PRO A 44 -9.31 -5.57 23.33
C PRO A 44 -8.56 -6.88 23.65
N SER A 45 -7.85 -7.41 22.66
CA SER A 45 -6.88 -8.49 22.84
C SER A 45 -5.67 -8.07 23.68
N SER A 46 -4.94 -9.04 24.23
CA SER A 46 -3.73 -8.78 25.03
C SER A 46 -2.64 -8.02 24.25
N SER A 47 -2.50 -8.29 22.95
CA SER A 47 -1.57 -7.57 22.07
C SER A 47 -2.00 -6.12 21.84
N GLU A 48 -3.30 -5.86 21.67
CA GLU A 48 -3.82 -4.50 21.51
C GLU A 48 -3.67 -3.68 22.79
N VAL A 49 -3.99 -4.25 23.96
CA VAL A 49 -3.75 -3.59 25.25
C VAL A 49 -2.27 -3.19 25.39
N THR A 50 -1.36 -4.12 25.07
CA THR A 50 0.09 -3.86 25.13
C THR A 50 0.49 -2.70 24.21
N SER A 51 0.01 -2.71 22.97
CA SER A 51 0.25 -1.64 21.99
C SER A 51 -0.26 -0.28 22.47
N LEU A 52 -1.50 -0.22 22.97
CA LEU A 52 -2.14 1.02 23.43
C LEU A 52 -1.49 1.57 24.71
N VAL A 53 -1.09 0.70 25.66
CA VAL A 53 -0.34 1.12 26.86
C VAL A 53 1.04 1.65 26.49
N ASN A 54 1.72 1.07 25.49
CA ASN A 54 3.00 1.58 25.00
C ASN A 54 2.86 3.01 24.44
N GLN A 55 1.74 3.34 23.79
CA GLN A 55 1.46 4.71 23.37
C GLN A 55 1.33 5.68 24.55
N LEU A 56 0.68 5.27 25.64
CA LEU A 56 0.61 6.09 26.86
C LEU A 56 1.99 6.23 27.54
N ASN A 57 2.83 5.20 27.48
CA ASN A 57 4.18 5.23 28.04
C ASN A 57 5.14 6.10 27.21
N SER A 58 4.91 6.26 25.91
CA SER A 58 5.67 7.17 25.04
C SER A 58 5.22 8.63 25.10
N GLY A 59 4.28 8.96 25.99
CA GLY A 59 3.87 10.35 26.26
C GLY A 59 2.57 10.78 25.61
N LYS A 60 1.87 9.91 24.86
CA LYS A 60 0.50 10.22 24.40
C LYS A 60 -0.46 10.26 25.60
N THR A 61 -1.45 11.15 25.54
CA THR A 61 -2.52 11.20 26.54
C THR A 61 -3.58 10.15 26.23
N LEU A 62 -4.41 9.80 27.22
CA LEU A 62 -5.59 8.94 26.98
C LEU A 62 -6.56 9.57 25.96
N GLY A 63 -6.61 10.91 25.87
CA GLY A 63 -7.37 11.61 24.84
C GLY A 63 -6.81 11.38 23.43
N ASN A 64 -5.49 11.26 23.26
CA ASN A 64 -4.91 10.88 21.97
C ASN A 64 -5.25 9.43 21.59
N VAL A 65 -5.26 8.51 22.56
CA VAL A 65 -5.64 7.11 22.33
C VAL A 65 -7.12 7.01 21.95
N ALA A 66 -8.01 7.67 22.70
CA ALA A 66 -9.44 7.69 22.41
C ALA A 66 -9.75 8.29 21.03
N ALA A 67 -9.11 9.41 20.69
CA ALA A 67 -9.26 10.01 19.37
C ALA A 67 -8.76 9.09 18.25
N GLY A 68 -7.60 8.46 18.41
CA GLY A 68 -7.06 7.54 17.40
C GLY A 68 -7.91 6.28 17.20
N LEU A 69 -8.46 5.71 18.27
CA LEU A 69 -9.38 4.56 18.18
C LEU A 69 -10.71 4.94 17.52
N SER A 70 -11.28 6.10 17.89
CA SER A 70 -12.50 6.59 17.27
C SER A 70 -12.31 6.85 15.78
N ASP A 71 -11.21 7.50 15.41
CA ASP A 71 -10.87 7.81 14.02
C ASP A 71 -10.62 6.55 13.19
N ALA A 72 -9.92 5.55 13.76
CA ALA A 72 -9.68 4.27 13.09
C ALA A 72 -10.96 3.48 12.83
N LEU A 73 -11.93 3.50 13.75
CA LEU A 73 -13.20 2.81 13.57
C LEU A 73 -14.13 3.58 12.62
N LEU A 74 -14.26 4.91 12.77
CA LEU A 74 -15.10 5.74 11.91
C LEU A 74 -14.64 5.72 10.45
N ASN A 75 -13.34 5.60 10.20
CA ASN A 75 -12.75 5.55 8.86
C ASN A 75 -12.31 4.13 8.45
N TYR A 76 -12.87 3.09 9.06
CA TYR A 76 -12.56 1.71 8.65
C TYR A 76 -13.07 1.44 7.23
N GLN A 77 -12.19 0.92 6.36
CA GLN A 77 -12.47 0.65 4.94
C GLN A 77 -12.38 -0.84 4.56
N GLY A 78 -12.10 -1.72 5.52
CA GLY A 78 -11.93 -3.15 5.24
C GLY A 78 -13.27 -3.88 5.05
N GLN A 79 -13.18 -5.19 4.77
CA GLN A 79 -14.35 -6.06 4.57
C GLN A 79 -14.71 -6.89 5.81
N ASP A 80 -14.06 -6.64 6.95
CA ASP A 80 -14.41 -7.34 8.21
C ASP A 80 -15.81 -6.91 8.67
N GLU A 81 -16.76 -7.85 8.57
CA GLU A 81 -18.16 -7.63 8.94
C GLU A 81 -18.33 -7.19 10.41
N THR A 82 -17.45 -7.64 11.31
CA THR A 82 -17.49 -7.26 12.73
C THR A 82 -17.09 -5.81 12.90
N MET A 83 -16.01 -5.36 12.25
CA MET A 83 -15.57 -3.97 12.29
C MET A 83 -16.59 -3.04 11.61
N LEU A 84 -17.18 -3.46 10.48
CA LEU A 84 -18.25 -2.69 9.82
C LEU A 84 -19.48 -2.57 10.72
N GLN A 85 -19.89 -3.64 11.40
CA GLN A 85 -20.98 -3.57 12.38
C GLN A 85 -20.65 -2.64 13.56
N GLN A 86 -19.41 -2.67 14.05
CA GLN A 86 -18.96 -1.79 15.14
C GLN A 86 -18.95 -0.32 14.71
N GLN A 87 -18.53 -0.04 13.48
CA GLN A 87 -18.60 1.30 12.88
C GLN A 87 -20.05 1.78 12.82
N THR A 88 -20.99 0.97 12.32
CA THR A 88 -22.42 1.31 12.29
C THR A 88 -22.97 1.62 13.68
N ILE A 89 -22.63 0.81 14.70
CA ILE A 89 -23.09 1.04 16.08
C ILE A 89 -22.54 2.36 16.64
N LEU A 90 -21.29 2.70 16.32
CA LEU A 90 -20.70 3.97 16.73
C LEU A 90 -21.40 5.16 16.05
N ASP A 91 -21.66 5.05 14.73
CA ASP A 91 -22.41 6.07 13.98
C ASP A 91 -23.81 6.28 14.55
N ASP A 92 -24.56 5.20 14.80
CA ASP A 92 -25.88 5.25 15.42
C ASP A 92 -25.84 5.94 16.79
N SER A 93 -24.82 5.63 17.59
CA SER A 93 -24.63 6.23 18.91
C SER A 93 -24.35 7.74 18.81
N ILE A 94 -23.57 8.16 17.83
CA ILE A 94 -23.28 9.59 17.56
C ILE A 94 -24.56 10.29 17.11
N MET A 95 -25.30 9.71 16.15
CA MET A 95 -26.53 10.31 15.62
C MET A 95 -27.61 10.43 16.70
N GLN A 96 -27.80 9.42 17.54
CA GLN A 96 -28.75 9.47 18.66
C GLN A 96 -28.37 10.53 19.70
N ALA A 97 -27.06 10.75 19.92
CA ALA A 97 -26.58 11.77 20.86
C ALA A 97 -26.75 13.19 20.32
N LEU A 98 -26.54 13.40 19.01
CA LEU A 98 -26.69 14.70 18.36
C LEU A 98 -28.15 15.06 18.09
N TYR A 99 -28.98 14.07 17.76
CA TYR A 99 -30.38 14.23 17.34
C TYR A 99 -31.31 13.41 18.24
N PRO A 100 -31.61 13.90 19.45
CA PRO A 100 -32.50 13.21 20.36
C PRO A 100 -33.93 13.19 19.80
N GLY A 101 -34.58 12.03 19.88
CA GLY A 101 -35.95 11.83 19.38
C GLY A 101 -36.90 11.28 20.42
N VAL A 102 -38.15 11.07 20.03
CA VAL A 102 -39.17 10.48 20.90
C VAL A 102 -38.94 8.96 20.96
N ALA A 103 -38.83 8.40 22.16
CA ALA A 103 -38.65 6.97 22.35
C ALA A 103 -39.79 6.16 21.69
N ASP A 104 -39.44 5.05 21.04
CA ASP A 104 -40.37 4.20 20.27
C ASP A 104 -41.25 3.31 21.18
N THR A 105 -42.10 3.96 21.98
CA THR A 105 -43.19 3.28 22.68
C THR A 105 -44.51 3.75 22.08
N PRO A 106 -45.50 2.85 21.86
CA PRO A 106 -46.75 3.21 21.20
C PRO A 106 -47.48 4.40 21.86
N ALA A 107 -47.41 4.49 23.18
CA ALA A 107 -48.02 5.56 23.96
C ALA A 107 -47.29 6.91 23.80
N ALA A 108 -45.95 6.92 23.86
CA ALA A 108 -45.18 8.16 23.65
C ALA A 108 -45.28 8.64 22.21
N HIS A 109 -45.28 7.72 21.24
CA HIS A 109 -45.41 8.03 19.83
C HIS A 109 -46.77 8.66 19.50
N SER A 110 -47.88 8.03 19.94
CA SER A 110 -49.23 8.59 19.74
C SER A 110 -49.41 9.95 20.44
N GLY A 111 -48.88 10.11 21.66
CA GLY A 111 -48.92 11.40 22.35
C GLY A 111 -48.11 12.49 21.64
N ALA A 112 -46.94 12.15 21.09
CA ALA A 112 -46.11 13.09 20.33
C ALA A 112 -46.79 13.53 19.02
N GLN A 113 -47.44 12.60 18.33
CA GLN A 113 -48.24 12.86 17.12
C GLN A 113 -49.33 13.91 17.39
N ASP A 114 -50.07 13.75 18.48
CA ASP A 114 -51.09 14.70 18.93
C ASP A 114 -50.51 16.10 19.21
N VAL A 115 -49.33 16.17 19.83
CA VAL A 115 -48.69 17.46 20.11
C VAL A 115 -48.21 18.16 18.84
N LEU A 116 -47.67 17.42 17.87
CA LEU A 116 -47.29 17.97 16.57
C LEU A 116 -48.50 18.58 15.84
N ALA A 117 -49.63 17.86 15.87
CA ALA A 117 -50.91 18.35 15.34
C ALA A 117 -51.34 19.67 16.03
N LEU A 118 -51.20 19.78 17.35
CA LEU A 118 -51.51 21.00 18.09
C LEU A 118 -50.60 22.17 17.68
N PHE A 119 -49.28 21.95 17.58
CA PHE A 119 -48.35 22.98 17.13
C PHE A 119 -48.75 23.54 15.75
N TYR A 120 -49.05 22.65 14.80
CA TYR A 120 -49.50 23.05 13.47
C TYR A 120 -50.85 23.78 13.50
N ALA A 121 -51.85 23.23 14.19
CA ALA A 121 -53.19 23.82 14.24
C ALA A 121 -53.20 25.22 14.87
N VAL A 122 -52.36 25.45 15.88
CA VAL A 122 -52.20 26.79 16.47
C VAL A 122 -51.19 27.66 15.72
N GLY A 123 -50.63 27.19 14.62
CA GLY A 123 -49.61 27.85 13.79
C GLY A 123 -48.40 28.30 14.62
N ALA A 124 -47.78 27.35 15.33
CA ALA A 124 -46.57 27.50 16.11
C ALA A 124 -45.52 26.48 15.70
N ILE A 125 -44.25 26.79 15.94
CA ILE A 125 -43.11 25.93 15.62
C ILE A 125 -42.97 24.88 16.74
N ALA A 126 -42.90 23.61 16.37
CA ALA A 126 -42.65 22.52 17.30
C ALA A 126 -41.17 22.52 17.75
N THR A 127 -40.91 22.13 18.99
CA THR A 127 -39.56 21.91 19.53
C THR A 127 -39.47 20.50 20.06
N ALA A 128 -38.30 19.85 19.95
CA ALA A 128 -38.10 18.47 20.40
C ALA A 128 -38.50 18.29 21.88
N ASP A 129 -38.07 19.22 22.75
CA ASP A 129 -38.44 19.25 24.17
C ASP A 129 -39.95 19.38 24.38
N GLY A 130 -40.60 20.27 23.62
CA GLY A 130 -42.04 20.50 23.71
C GLY A 130 -42.86 19.28 23.27
N VAL A 131 -42.47 18.65 22.16
CA VAL A 131 -43.10 17.43 21.64
C VAL A 131 -42.92 16.28 22.62
N THR A 132 -41.70 16.08 23.13
CA THR A 132 -41.39 15.00 24.07
C THR A 132 -42.13 15.17 25.40
N TYR A 133 -42.08 16.37 25.99
CA TYR A 133 -42.72 16.62 27.28
C TYR A 133 -44.25 16.47 27.20
N TRP A 134 -44.90 17.18 26.27
CA TRP A 134 -46.35 17.15 26.15
C TRP A 134 -46.84 15.81 25.61
N GLY A 135 -46.06 15.16 24.74
CA GLY A 135 -46.35 13.84 24.22
C GLY A 135 -46.35 12.79 25.31
N ASN A 136 -45.38 12.82 26.22
CA ASN A 136 -45.37 11.98 27.41
C ASN A 136 -46.55 12.30 28.36
N VAL A 137 -46.91 13.56 28.53
CA VAL A 137 -48.07 13.96 29.36
C VAL A 137 -49.38 13.38 28.82
N ILE A 138 -49.57 13.38 27.49
CA ILE A 138 -50.74 12.78 26.83
C ILE A 138 -50.65 11.26 26.85
N GLY A 139 -49.54 10.70 26.36
CA GLY A 139 -49.32 9.26 26.21
C GLY A 139 -49.35 8.46 27.51
N SER A 140 -48.87 9.05 28.61
CA SER A 140 -48.96 8.43 29.96
C SER A 140 -50.35 8.55 30.60
N GLY A 141 -51.27 9.31 29.99
CA GLY A 141 -52.58 9.63 30.58
C GLY A 141 -52.52 10.66 31.71
N THR A 142 -51.38 11.33 31.92
CA THR A 142 -51.22 12.38 32.94
C THR A 142 -52.15 13.58 32.68
N ASN A 143 -52.48 13.85 31.41
CA ASN A 143 -53.52 14.80 31.02
C ASN A 143 -54.18 14.39 29.69
N THR A 144 -55.38 14.88 29.41
CA THR A 144 -56.09 14.57 28.16
C THR A 144 -55.64 15.47 27.00
N PHE A 145 -55.77 14.97 25.77
CA PHE A 145 -55.48 15.73 24.54
C PHE A 145 -56.17 17.10 24.53
N ALA A 146 -57.48 17.14 24.80
CA ALA A 146 -58.28 18.37 24.86
C ALA A 146 -57.80 19.39 25.92
N ASN A 147 -57.33 18.92 27.08
CA ASN A 147 -56.82 19.80 28.13
C ASN A 147 -55.44 20.37 27.78
N VAL A 148 -54.59 19.58 27.11
CA VAL A 148 -53.30 20.07 26.59
C VAL A 148 -53.54 21.06 25.45
N ALA A 149 -54.49 20.77 24.54
CA ALA A 149 -54.92 21.69 23.50
C ALA A 149 -55.38 23.04 24.07
N GLN A 150 -56.15 23.03 25.17
CA GLN A 150 -56.55 24.27 25.85
C GLN A 150 -55.34 25.06 26.37
N LYS A 151 -54.34 24.39 26.96
CA LYS A 151 -53.09 25.05 27.39
C LYS A 151 -52.33 25.68 26.21
N PHE A 152 -52.33 25.05 25.04
CA PHE A 152 -51.70 25.60 23.83
C PHE A 152 -52.39 26.89 23.35
N ILE A 153 -53.70 26.99 23.52
CA ILE A 153 -54.48 28.20 23.22
C ILE A 153 -54.18 29.29 24.26
N ASP A 154 -54.25 28.95 25.56
CA ASP A 154 -54.11 29.90 26.67
C ASP A 154 -52.72 30.55 26.74
N THR A 155 -51.69 29.82 26.31
CA THR A 155 -50.30 30.33 26.22
C THR A 155 -50.09 31.30 25.06
N ARG A 156 -51.10 31.52 24.20
CA ARG A 156 -51.02 32.39 23.01
C ARG A 156 -52.14 33.46 23.02
N PRO A 157 -52.25 34.27 24.08
CA PRO A 157 -53.35 35.23 24.22
C PRO A 157 -53.39 36.26 23.09
N ALA A 158 -52.23 36.68 22.58
CA ALA A 158 -52.13 37.60 21.44
C ALA A 158 -52.77 37.06 20.14
N LYS A 159 -52.84 35.72 19.97
CA LYS A 159 -53.37 35.10 18.75
C LYS A 159 -54.86 34.74 18.87
N PHE A 160 -55.33 34.41 20.08
CA PHE A 160 -56.64 33.79 20.29
C PHE A 160 -57.56 34.49 21.31
N ALA A 161 -57.06 35.30 22.25
CA ALA A 161 -57.89 35.84 23.34
C ALA A 161 -58.95 36.84 22.87
N ALA A 162 -58.68 37.58 21.79
CA ALA A 162 -59.61 38.58 21.24
C ALA A 162 -60.63 38.01 20.24
N LEU A 163 -60.50 36.73 19.85
CA LEU A 163 -61.40 36.10 18.88
C LEU A 163 -62.69 35.65 19.58
N ASN A 164 -63.85 35.87 18.96
CA ASN A 164 -65.08 35.16 19.32
C ASN A 164 -65.02 33.69 18.84
N ASP A 165 -65.99 32.86 19.24
CA ASP A 165 -65.94 31.41 18.96
C ASP A 165 -66.01 31.08 17.46
N SER A 166 -66.79 31.83 16.68
CA SER A 166 -66.84 31.66 15.21
C SER A 166 -65.53 32.08 14.55
N GLU A 167 -64.93 33.18 14.99
CA GLU A 167 -63.61 33.64 14.52
C GLU A 167 -62.49 32.66 14.88
N PHE A 168 -62.54 32.08 16.07
CA PHE A 168 -61.62 31.03 16.51
C PHE A 168 -61.75 29.78 15.63
N ILE A 169 -62.97 29.28 15.44
CA ILE A 169 -63.27 28.12 14.58
C ILE A 169 -62.78 28.34 13.16
N ASN A 170 -63.13 29.47 12.54
CA ASN A 170 -62.70 29.80 11.18
C ASN A 170 -61.17 29.83 11.05
N LYS A 171 -60.47 30.39 12.03
CA LYS A 171 -59.01 30.51 12.01
C LYS A 171 -58.30 29.17 12.13
N ILE A 172 -58.76 28.30 13.03
CA ILE A 172 -58.20 26.94 13.17
C ILE A 172 -58.56 26.08 11.97
N TYR A 173 -59.81 26.17 11.48
CA TYR A 173 -60.25 25.38 10.34
C TYR A 173 -59.44 25.69 9.07
N VAL A 174 -59.21 26.97 8.75
CA VAL A 174 -58.36 27.35 7.61
C VAL A 174 -56.93 26.81 7.77
N GLN A 175 -56.38 26.82 8.99
CA GLN A 175 -55.04 26.30 9.26
C GLN A 175 -54.97 24.78 9.07
N LEU A 176 -56.00 24.03 9.50
CA LEU A 176 -56.03 22.57 9.42
C LEU A 176 -56.43 22.07 8.03
N PHE A 177 -57.58 22.52 7.53
CA PHE A 177 -58.21 22.02 6.30
C PHE A 177 -57.69 22.71 5.03
N THR A 178 -56.84 23.74 5.17
CA THR A 178 -56.23 24.50 4.05
C THR A 178 -57.23 25.24 3.15
N HIS A 179 -58.51 25.27 3.52
CA HIS A 179 -59.58 26.03 2.87
C HIS A 179 -60.56 26.61 3.89
N ALA A 180 -61.41 27.55 3.47
CA ALA A 180 -62.43 28.12 4.36
C ALA A 180 -63.53 27.09 4.70
N PRO A 181 -64.07 27.08 5.93
CA PRO A 181 -65.19 26.22 6.27
C PRO A 181 -66.47 26.68 5.56
N ASN A 182 -67.33 25.73 5.20
CA ASN A 182 -68.69 26.04 4.79
C ASN A 182 -69.60 26.21 6.02
N GLU A 183 -70.82 26.69 5.82
CA GLU A 183 -71.77 26.96 6.90
C GLU A 183 -72.12 25.71 7.73
N VAL A 184 -72.10 24.52 7.12
CA VAL A 184 -72.35 23.24 7.80
C VAL A 184 -71.19 22.92 8.77
N ALA A 185 -69.95 23.08 8.33
CA ALA A 185 -68.76 22.85 9.16
C ALA A 185 -68.69 23.84 10.33
N VAL A 186 -68.94 25.13 10.10
CA VAL A 186 -68.95 26.14 11.17
C VAL A 186 -70.03 25.84 12.22
N ASN A 187 -71.23 25.48 11.78
CA ASN A 187 -72.35 25.17 12.68
C ASN A 187 -72.13 23.86 13.46
N HIS A 188 -71.43 22.87 12.87
CA HIS A 188 -71.06 21.64 13.55
C HIS A 188 -70.23 21.94 14.82
N TYR A 189 -69.15 22.71 14.68
CA TYR A 189 -68.26 23.03 15.80
C TYR A 189 -68.88 24.03 16.80
N LEU A 190 -69.63 25.02 16.34
CA LEU A 190 -70.36 25.95 17.23
C LEU A 190 -71.44 25.23 18.05
N GLY A 191 -72.16 24.30 17.42
CA GLY A 191 -73.16 23.46 18.09
C GLY A 191 -72.51 22.59 19.17
N ALA A 192 -71.36 21.98 18.86
CA ALA A 192 -70.59 21.20 19.83
C ALA A 192 -70.15 22.04 21.05
N MET A 193 -69.76 23.32 20.86
CA MET A 193 -69.46 24.23 21.98
C MET A 193 -70.68 24.55 22.84
N ALA A 194 -71.81 24.90 22.20
CA ALA A 194 -73.00 25.39 22.88
C ALA A 194 -73.80 24.27 23.59
N GLU A 195 -73.94 23.11 22.96
CA GLU A 195 -74.78 22.01 23.45
C GLU A 195 -74.06 21.11 24.45
N GLN A 196 -72.74 20.92 24.28
CA GLN A 196 -71.92 20.02 25.10
C GLN A 196 -70.98 20.75 26.07
N GLN A 197 -71.04 22.09 26.12
CA GLN A 197 -70.17 22.95 26.95
C GLN A 197 -68.67 22.67 26.75
N LEU A 198 -68.26 22.36 25.52
CA LEU A 198 -66.86 22.06 25.20
C LEU A 198 -65.99 23.32 25.28
N SER A 199 -64.76 23.15 25.76
CA SER A 199 -63.73 24.18 25.71
C SER A 199 -63.22 24.38 24.28
N ARG A 200 -62.55 25.51 24.00
CA ARG A 200 -61.89 25.72 22.71
C ARG A 200 -60.82 24.66 22.42
N GLY A 201 -60.15 24.16 23.46
CA GLY A 201 -59.23 23.04 23.36
C GLY A 201 -59.91 21.73 22.91
N ALA A 202 -61.11 21.44 23.41
CA ALA A 202 -61.86 20.26 23.00
C ALA A 202 -62.36 20.35 21.54
N VAL A 203 -62.76 21.53 21.08
CA VAL A 203 -63.11 21.76 19.66
C VAL A 203 -61.90 21.63 18.75
N LEU A 204 -60.75 22.15 19.17
CA LEU A 204 -59.50 22.01 18.41
C LEU A 204 -59.13 20.52 18.26
N SER A 205 -59.19 19.73 19.33
CA SER A 205 -58.98 18.29 19.27
C SER A 205 -59.97 17.60 18.32
N MET A 206 -61.26 17.96 18.39
CA MET A 206 -62.29 17.43 17.49
C MET A 206 -62.00 17.72 16.02
N MET A 207 -61.57 18.95 15.67
CA MET A 207 -61.21 19.30 14.29
C MET A 207 -60.02 18.49 13.76
N ILE A 208 -59.02 18.20 14.61
CA ILE A 208 -57.88 17.37 14.25
C ILE A 208 -58.34 15.93 13.96
N ASP A 209 -59.18 15.35 14.83
CA ASP A 209 -59.70 14.00 14.66
C ASP A 209 -60.62 13.88 13.43
N ASP A 210 -61.45 14.90 13.18
CA ASP A 210 -62.28 14.99 11.98
C ASP A 210 -61.43 15.01 10.71
N LEU A 211 -60.36 15.83 10.68
CA LEU A 211 -59.46 15.87 9.52
C LEU A 211 -58.75 14.53 9.32
N ARG A 212 -58.25 13.89 10.38
CA ARG A 212 -57.60 12.56 10.32
C ARG A 212 -58.52 11.48 9.75
N THR A 213 -59.82 11.56 10.04
CA THR A 213 -60.82 10.55 9.64
C THR A 213 -61.65 10.93 8.42
N SER A 214 -61.46 12.14 7.88
CA SER A 214 -62.21 12.62 6.72
C SER A 214 -62.04 11.72 5.50
N THR A 215 -63.11 11.62 4.71
CA THR A 215 -63.12 10.93 3.42
C THR A 215 -63.46 11.88 2.27
N ALA A 216 -63.55 13.19 2.56
CA ALA A 216 -63.84 14.21 1.56
C ALA A 216 -62.62 14.49 0.68
N GLU A 217 -62.82 14.55 -0.64
CA GLU A 217 -61.74 14.85 -1.59
C GLU A 217 -61.10 16.22 -1.35
N SER A 218 -61.89 17.22 -0.90
CA SER A 218 -61.41 18.55 -0.52
C SER A 218 -60.37 18.53 0.60
N ASP A 219 -60.41 17.52 1.46
CA ASP A 219 -59.59 17.44 2.66
C ASP A 219 -58.30 16.64 2.40
N SER A 220 -58.17 15.98 1.24
CA SER A 220 -57.05 15.08 0.94
C SER A 220 -55.69 15.78 1.01
N ALA A 221 -55.58 17.00 0.48
CA ALA A 221 -54.35 17.79 0.57
C ALA A 221 -54.02 18.19 2.02
N ALA A 222 -55.03 18.53 2.82
CA ALA A 222 -54.88 18.83 4.23
C ALA A 222 -54.50 17.60 5.05
N GLN A 223 -55.05 16.42 4.74
CA GLN A 223 -54.67 15.15 5.36
C GLN A 223 -53.22 14.78 5.05
N GLN A 224 -52.79 14.93 3.80
CA GLN A 224 -51.39 14.70 3.42
C GLN A 224 -50.44 15.67 4.13
N LYS A 225 -50.84 16.94 4.25
CA LYS A 225 -50.08 17.95 4.98
C LYS A 225 -50.00 17.64 6.48
N LEU A 226 -51.12 17.26 7.09
CA LEU A 226 -51.16 16.86 8.50
C LEU A 226 -50.31 15.62 8.75
N ALA A 227 -50.35 14.62 7.88
CA ALA A 227 -49.52 13.43 7.98
C ALA A 227 -48.01 13.75 7.96
N LYS A 228 -47.56 14.69 7.12
CA LYS A 228 -46.16 15.17 7.12
C LYS A 228 -45.78 15.90 8.41
N VAL A 229 -46.68 16.73 8.91
CA VAL A 229 -46.51 17.48 10.16
C VAL A 229 -46.44 16.55 11.38
N GLU A 230 -47.25 15.50 11.36
CA GLU A 230 -47.42 14.55 12.46
C GLU A 230 -46.35 13.46 12.52
N HIS A 231 -45.36 13.48 11.61
CA HIS A 231 -44.26 12.52 11.63
C HIS A 231 -43.44 12.66 12.92
N VAL A 232 -43.44 11.62 13.74
CA VAL A 232 -42.71 11.56 15.01
C VAL A 232 -41.33 10.93 14.76
N TYR A 233 -40.31 11.77 14.79
CA TYR A 233 -38.92 11.34 14.62
C TYR A 233 -38.39 10.57 15.84
N GLY A 234 -37.85 9.38 15.60
CA GLY A 234 -37.14 8.58 16.59
C GLY A 234 -35.74 9.11 16.91
N PRO A 235 -35.06 8.57 17.94
CA PRO A 235 -33.69 8.95 18.26
C PRO A 235 -32.74 8.69 17.08
N GLY A 236 -31.95 9.69 16.70
CA GLY A 236 -31.04 9.64 15.55
C GLY A 236 -31.72 9.85 14.19
N GLU A 237 -33.05 9.85 14.13
CA GLU A 237 -33.79 10.00 12.87
C GLU A 237 -33.83 11.48 12.43
N MET A 238 -33.39 11.72 11.19
CA MET A 238 -33.36 13.04 10.57
C MET A 238 -34.15 13.06 9.25
N PRO A 239 -34.64 14.24 8.81
CA PRO A 239 -35.17 14.40 7.46
C PRO A 239 -34.14 14.11 6.37
N THR A 240 -34.60 13.97 5.11
CA THR A 240 -33.73 13.75 3.95
C THR A 240 -32.60 14.79 3.84
N ALA A 241 -31.47 14.38 3.26
CA ALA A 241 -30.29 15.22 3.07
C ALA A 241 -30.64 16.59 2.44
N GLU A 242 -31.49 16.62 1.41
CA GLU A 242 -31.97 17.85 0.75
C GLU A 242 -32.45 18.94 1.74
N HIS A 243 -33.23 18.58 2.76
CA HIS A 243 -33.71 19.52 3.76
C HIS A 243 -32.58 20.00 4.68
N GLN A 244 -31.67 19.09 5.04
CA GLN A 244 -30.51 19.39 5.88
C GLN A 244 -29.54 20.34 5.16
N GLU A 245 -29.22 20.04 3.90
CA GLU A 245 -28.38 20.87 3.05
C GLU A 245 -28.97 22.25 2.80
N THR A 246 -30.28 22.35 2.62
CA THR A 246 -30.97 23.64 2.45
C THR A 246 -30.77 24.53 3.68
N VAL A 247 -30.90 23.97 4.89
CA VAL A 247 -30.62 24.69 6.13
C VAL A 247 -29.15 25.08 6.21
N ALA A 248 -28.23 24.14 5.96
CA ALA A 248 -26.79 24.40 6.00
C ALA A 248 -26.36 25.48 5.01
N ALA A 249 -26.90 25.46 3.79
CA ALA A 249 -26.64 26.47 2.76
C ALA A 249 -27.05 27.88 3.21
N LEU A 250 -28.21 28.03 3.88
CA LEU A 250 -28.65 29.31 4.42
C LEU A 250 -27.71 29.81 5.53
N TYR A 251 -27.30 28.92 6.45
CA TYR A 251 -26.37 29.27 7.52
C TYR A 251 -24.99 29.65 6.99
N LEU A 252 -24.43 28.89 6.05
CA LEU A 252 -23.13 29.17 5.47
C LEU A 252 -23.13 30.47 4.66
N SER A 253 -24.15 30.69 3.85
CA SER A 253 -24.17 31.82 2.91
C SER A 253 -24.60 33.15 3.55
N ILE A 254 -25.47 33.13 4.56
CA ILE A 254 -26.02 34.35 5.19
C ILE A 254 -25.45 34.56 6.59
N ALA A 255 -25.46 33.55 7.46
CA ALA A 255 -24.93 33.65 8.82
C ALA A 255 -23.39 33.54 8.88
N GLY A 256 -22.76 33.00 7.83
CA GLY A 256 -21.31 32.90 7.69
C GLY A 256 -20.66 31.83 8.57
N ARG A 257 -21.42 30.81 9.00
CA ARG A 257 -20.95 29.69 9.83
C ARG A 257 -21.74 28.42 9.52
N GLY A 258 -21.21 27.27 9.94
CA GLY A 258 -21.98 26.02 9.96
C GLY A 258 -23.16 26.08 10.94
N VAL A 259 -24.20 25.31 10.63
CA VAL A 259 -25.36 25.12 11.51
C VAL A 259 -25.01 24.12 12.62
N ASP A 260 -25.44 24.39 13.85
CA ASP A 260 -25.28 23.44 14.97
C ASP A 260 -26.37 22.35 14.92
N ALA A 261 -26.13 21.22 15.60
CA ALA A 261 -27.04 20.06 15.56
C ALA A 261 -28.50 20.42 15.92
N SER A 262 -28.69 21.30 16.92
CA SER A 262 -30.04 21.70 17.36
C SER A 262 -30.77 22.55 16.32
N GLY A 263 -30.06 23.46 15.65
CA GLY A 263 -30.59 24.25 14.54
C GLY A 263 -30.87 23.37 13.33
N LEU A 264 -29.95 22.46 13.00
CA LEU A 264 -30.11 21.55 11.87
C LEU A 264 -31.33 20.65 12.05
N GLU A 265 -31.49 20.06 13.22
CA GLU A 265 -32.65 19.24 13.58
C GLU A 265 -33.96 20.04 13.47
N ALA A 266 -34.05 21.18 14.15
CA ALA A 266 -35.28 21.96 14.21
C ALA A 266 -35.72 22.48 12.82
N TRP A 267 -34.78 23.03 12.04
CA TRP A 267 -35.11 23.67 10.77
C TRP A 267 -35.30 22.67 9.63
N SER A 268 -34.57 21.55 9.62
CA SER A 268 -34.80 20.50 8.62
C SER A 268 -36.16 19.84 8.84
N LYS A 269 -36.55 19.55 10.09
CA LYS A 269 -37.90 19.03 10.43
C LYS A 269 -39.00 20.03 10.10
N PHE A 270 -38.72 21.33 10.27
CA PHE A 270 -39.64 22.38 9.84
C PHE A 270 -39.89 22.35 8.33
N LEU A 271 -38.84 22.23 7.51
CA LEU A 271 -39.02 22.09 6.06
C LEU A 271 -39.71 20.77 5.69
N ALA A 272 -39.33 19.65 6.31
CA ALA A 272 -39.91 18.32 6.07
C ALA A 272 -41.41 18.24 6.40
N SER A 273 -41.88 19.05 7.36
CA SER A 273 -43.32 19.24 7.62
C SER A 273 -44.07 19.86 6.43
N GLY A 274 -43.35 20.30 5.39
CA GLY A 274 -43.80 20.93 4.16
C GLY A 274 -43.83 22.47 4.23
N ALA A 275 -43.07 23.09 5.13
CA ALA A 275 -42.88 24.53 5.14
C ALA A 275 -41.95 24.94 3.98
N SER A 276 -42.11 26.17 3.48
CA SER A 276 -41.26 26.66 2.39
C SER A 276 -39.93 27.20 2.91
N GLU A 277 -38.91 27.19 2.06
CA GLU A 277 -37.63 27.87 2.32
C GLU A 277 -37.81 29.36 2.60
N TYR A 278 -38.78 30.00 1.94
CA TYR A 278 -39.14 31.39 2.19
C TYR A 278 -39.67 31.59 3.61
N ASP A 279 -40.54 30.70 4.10
CA ASP A 279 -41.04 30.77 5.48
C ASP A 279 -39.90 30.59 6.49
N LEU A 280 -38.99 29.65 6.21
CA LEU A 280 -37.80 29.44 7.04
C LEU A 280 -36.92 30.69 7.06
N LEU A 281 -36.52 31.21 5.90
CA LEU A 281 -35.66 32.40 5.81
C LEU A 281 -36.32 33.62 6.47
N LYS A 282 -37.64 33.77 6.35
CA LYS A 282 -38.40 34.84 7.01
C LYS A 282 -38.42 34.73 8.53
N ILE A 283 -38.37 33.51 9.08
CA ILE A 283 -38.22 33.28 10.52
C ILE A 283 -36.79 33.61 10.94
N LEU A 284 -35.81 33.05 10.22
CA LEU A 284 -34.39 33.23 10.50
C LEU A 284 -33.98 34.70 10.44
N ALA A 285 -34.43 35.48 9.45
CA ALA A 285 -34.13 36.91 9.29
C ALA A 285 -34.49 37.81 10.49
N LYS A 286 -35.28 37.29 11.44
CA LYS A 286 -35.59 37.99 12.71
C LYS A 286 -34.50 37.85 13.77
N SER A 287 -33.53 36.96 13.57
CA SER A 287 -32.39 36.77 14.45
C SER A 287 -31.22 37.70 14.06
N GLY A 288 -30.32 37.97 15.00
CA GLY A 288 -29.17 38.84 14.74
C GLY A 288 -28.19 38.25 13.71
N GLU A 289 -28.02 36.93 13.72
CA GLU A 289 -27.08 36.23 12.82
C GLU A 289 -27.55 36.25 11.35
N PHE A 290 -28.86 36.34 11.09
CA PHE A 290 -29.44 36.46 9.74
C PHE A 290 -29.84 37.91 9.39
N SER A 291 -29.28 38.92 10.07
CA SER A 291 -29.58 40.33 9.79
C SER A 291 -29.25 40.78 8.35
N GLY A 292 -28.40 40.02 7.63
CA GLY A 292 -28.09 40.23 6.21
C GLY A 292 -29.03 39.55 5.22
N ALA A 293 -30.10 38.87 5.66
CA ALA A 293 -30.95 38.03 4.80
C ALA A 293 -31.64 38.78 3.64
N GLU A 294 -31.92 40.08 3.77
CA GLU A 294 -32.50 40.90 2.70
C GLU A 294 -31.45 41.51 1.75
N ASP A 295 -30.15 41.36 2.04
CA ASP A 295 -29.06 41.91 1.23
C ASP A 295 -28.58 40.90 0.18
N TYR A 296 -29.46 40.59 -0.78
CA TYR A 296 -29.18 39.65 -1.88
C TYR A 296 -27.98 40.07 -2.75
N VAL A 297 -27.62 41.36 -2.75
CA VAL A 297 -26.43 41.88 -3.44
C VAL A 297 -25.17 41.46 -2.69
N LYS A 298 -25.12 41.62 -1.36
CA LYS A 298 -24.00 41.12 -0.55
C LYS A 298 -23.88 39.60 -0.65
N LEU A 299 -24.99 38.87 -0.60
CA LEU A 299 -25.00 37.41 -0.77
C LEU A 299 -24.39 37.00 -2.11
N TYR A 300 -24.76 37.68 -3.20
CA TYR A 300 -24.15 37.45 -4.52
C TYR A 300 -22.62 37.63 -4.46
N TYR A 301 -22.12 38.68 -3.80
CA TYR A 301 -20.68 38.87 -3.64
C TYR A 301 -20.01 37.79 -2.80
N THR A 302 -20.67 37.30 -1.74
CA THR A 302 -20.17 36.19 -0.91
C THR A 302 -19.97 34.94 -1.76
N LEU A 303 -20.93 34.60 -2.63
CA LEU A 303 -20.92 33.38 -3.43
C LEU A 303 -20.01 33.49 -4.68
N HIS A 304 -20.07 34.61 -5.40
CA HIS A 304 -19.35 34.76 -6.67
C HIS A 304 -17.99 35.45 -6.53
N GLY A 305 -17.70 36.07 -5.38
CA GLY A 305 -16.50 36.89 -5.16
C GLY A 305 -16.60 38.29 -5.77
N ASN A 306 -15.62 39.15 -5.45
CA ASN A 306 -15.65 40.58 -5.82
C ASN A 306 -15.27 40.88 -7.29
N GLN A 307 -14.92 39.86 -8.08
CA GLN A 307 -14.38 40.04 -9.43
C GLN A 307 -15.44 40.42 -10.47
N ARG A 308 -16.73 40.14 -10.20
CA ARG A 308 -17.86 40.57 -11.03
C ARG A 308 -18.93 41.21 -10.15
N PRO A 309 -19.00 42.55 -10.07
CA PRO A 309 -20.11 43.21 -9.40
C PRO A 309 -21.40 43.15 -10.20
N LEU A 310 -22.53 43.01 -9.49
CA LEU A 310 -23.86 43.20 -10.08
C LEU A 310 -24.03 44.67 -10.48
N SER A 311 -24.41 44.92 -11.72
CA SER A 311 -24.89 46.23 -12.13
C SER A 311 -26.24 46.55 -11.48
N GLU A 312 -26.60 47.84 -11.43
CA GLU A 312 -27.89 48.29 -10.90
C GLU A 312 -29.08 47.67 -11.66
N MET A 313 -28.93 47.51 -12.98
CA MET A 313 -29.93 46.86 -13.83
C MET A 313 -30.08 45.37 -13.53
N GLU A 314 -28.97 44.66 -13.33
CA GLU A 314 -28.97 43.25 -12.97
C GLU A 314 -29.58 43.03 -11.58
N SER A 315 -29.23 43.88 -10.61
CA SER A 315 -29.81 43.85 -9.27
C SER A 315 -31.32 44.07 -9.29
N GLN A 316 -31.80 45.04 -10.08
CA GLN A 316 -33.23 45.28 -10.24
C GLN A 316 -33.95 44.13 -10.95
N ALA A 317 -33.30 43.47 -11.92
CA ALA A 317 -33.86 42.31 -12.61
C ALA A 317 -34.06 41.11 -11.66
N ILE A 318 -33.09 40.85 -10.76
CA ILE A 318 -33.20 39.82 -9.72
C ILE A 318 -34.39 40.11 -8.81
N LEU A 319 -34.50 41.34 -8.32
CA LEU A 319 -35.60 41.75 -7.45
C LEU A 319 -36.97 41.63 -8.13
N LEU A 320 -37.07 41.96 -9.42
CA LEU A 320 -38.29 41.76 -10.22
C LEU A 320 -38.63 40.28 -10.40
N ARG A 321 -37.64 39.41 -10.69
CA ARG A 321 -37.82 37.94 -10.78
C ARG A 321 -38.32 37.36 -9.46
N ALA A 322 -37.89 37.94 -8.35
CA ALA A 322 -38.31 37.59 -7.00
C ALA A 322 -39.64 38.24 -6.54
N GLY A 323 -40.41 38.86 -7.44
CA GLY A 323 -41.71 39.46 -7.10
C GLY A 323 -41.63 40.75 -6.28
N ASN A 324 -40.49 41.46 -6.33
CA ASN A 324 -40.14 42.61 -5.49
C ASN A 324 -40.00 42.31 -3.99
N ASP A 325 -39.74 41.06 -3.63
CA ASP A 325 -39.40 40.65 -2.25
C ASP A 325 -37.89 40.38 -2.14
N LYS A 326 -37.24 41.04 -1.18
CA LYS A 326 -35.78 40.93 -0.97
C LYS A 326 -35.34 39.60 -0.37
N LEU A 327 -36.16 38.97 0.48
CA LEU A 327 -35.86 37.64 1.00
C LEU A 327 -35.96 36.60 -0.11
N GLN A 328 -37.00 36.72 -0.94
CA GLN A 328 -37.14 35.88 -2.12
C GLN A 328 -35.98 36.11 -3.11
N ALA A 329 -35.47 37.34 -3.23
CA ALA A 329 -34.31 37.65 -4.06
C ALA A 329 -33.05 36.92 -3.57
N SER A 330 -32.83 36.84 -2.26
CA SER A 330 -31.70 36.09 -1.68
C SER A 330 -31.79 34.59 -1.97
N LEU A 331 -32.98 33.98 -1.87
CA LEU A 331 -33.18 32.57 -2.25
C LEU A 331 -32.93 32.33 -3.74
N VAL A 332 -33.41 33.23 -4.61
CA VAL A 332 -33.15 33.14 -6.06
C VAL A 332 -31.66 33.23 -6.38
N VAL A 333 -30.89 34.05 -5.65
CA VAL A 333 -29.43 34.14 -5.80
C VAL A 333 -28.75 32.83 -5.37
N LEU A 334 -29.09 32.30 -4.20
CA LEU A 334 -28.50 31.07 -3.67
C LEU A 334 -28.80 29.87 -4.56
N GLU A 335 -30.06 29.72 -4.99
CA GLU A 335 -30.49 28.61 -5.84
C GLU A 335 -29.80 28.64 -7.20
N ALA A 336 -29.73 29.81 -7.84
CA ALA A 336 -29.02 29.95 -9.10
C ALA A 336 -27.51 29.63 -8.97
N PHE A 337 -26.91 29.92 -7.80
CA PHE A 337 -25.52 29.57 -7.55
C PHE A 337 -25.33 28.05 -7.41
N ARG A 338 -26.15 27.39 -6.58
CA ARG A 338 -26.06 25.95 -6.31
C ARG A 338 -26.32 25.10 -7.56
N THR A 339 -27.29 25.50 -8.38
CA THR A 339 -27.66 24.82 -9.62
C THR A 339 -26.74 25.16 -10.81
N GLY A 340 -25.79 26.08 -10.62
CA GLY A 340 -24.94 26.59 -11.70
C GLY A 340 -25.69 27.41 -12.77
N GLU A 341 -26.97 27.70 -12.55
CA GLU A 341 -27.79 28.45 -13.48
C GLU A 341 -27.35 29.92 -13.59
N SER A 342 -27.46 30.48 -14.80
CA SER A 342 -27.25 31.90 -15.00
C SER A 342 -28.41 32.68 -14.36
N LEU A 343 -28.12 33.35 -13.25
CA LEU A 343 -29.08 34.19 -12.51
C LEU A 343 -29.84 35.18 -13.42
N ILE A 344 -29.15 35.70 -14.44
CA ILE A 344 -29.67 36.61 -15.47
C ILE A 344 -29.12 36.11 -16.82
N GLY A 345 -29.97 35.88 -17.82
CA GLY A 345 -29.66 35.09 -19.02
C GLY A 345 -28.34 35.39 -19.76
N SER A 346 -27.69 34.31 -20.20
CA SER A 346 -26.50 34.15 -21.07
C SER A 346 -25.34 35.13 -20.87
N ASN A 347 -24.31 34.67 -20.13
CA ASN A 347 -22.91 34.58 -20.61
C ASN A 347 -21.89 34.20 -19.52
N ASN A 348 -22.30 34.01 -18.26
CA ASN A 348 -21.38 33.68 -17.17
C ASN A 348 -22.03 32.66 -16.20
N PRO A 349 -22.15 31.37 -16.58
CA PRO A 349 -22.52 30.33 -15.62
C PRO A 349 -21.52 30.29 -14.46
N VAL A 350 -21.95 29.78 -13.30
CA VAL A 350 -21.03 29.56 -12.18
C VAL A 350 -20.04 28.48 -12.58
N SER A 351 -18.74 28.72 -12.36
CA SER A 351 -17.71 27.72 -12.64
C SER A 351 -17.91 26.50 -11.76
N VAL A 352 -17.76 25.29 -12.32
CA VAL A 352 -17.92 24.02 -11.59
C VAL A 352 -17.07 23.98 -10.32
N SER A 353 -15.84 24.51 -10.35
CA SER A 353 -14.98 24.58 -9.16
C SER A 353 -15.56 25.42 -8.00
N LYS A 354 -16.33 26.48 -8.27
CA LYS A 354 -16.98 27.28 -7.21
C LYS A 354 -18.18 26.57 -6.60
N ILE A 355 -18.91 25.83 -7.43
CA ILE A 355 -20.02 24.98 -6.96
C ILE A 355 -19.44 23.86 -6.10
N PHE A 356 -18.36 23.22 -6.55
CA PHE A 356 -17.62 22.22 -5.79
C PHE A 356 -17.13 22.78 -4.45
N GLU A 357 -16.42 23.91 -4.42
CA GLU A 357 -15.93 24.53 -3.18
C GLU A 357 -17.05 24.80 -2.17
N PHE A 358 -18.21 25.29 -2.65
CA PHE A 358 -19.36 25.55 -1.79
C PHE A 358 -19.98 24.25 -1.28
N ASN A 359 -20.21 23.28 -2.16
CA ASN A 359 -20.78 21.98 -1.80
C ASN A 359 -19.85 21.19 -0.86
N HIS A 360 -18.52 21.28 -1.06
CA HIS A 360 -17.51 20.73 -0.16
C HIS A 360 -17.56 21.39 1.22
N ALA A 361 -17.65 22.72 1.28
CA ALA A 361 -17.82 23.43 2.56
C ALA A 361 -19.14 23.07 3.26
N LEU A 362 -20.21 22.88 2.48
CA LEU A 362 -21.52 22.45 2.96
C LEU A 362 -21.45 21.04 3.55
N ALA A 363 -20.92 20.09 2.79
CA ALA A 363 -20.72 18.71 3.20
C ALA A 363 -19.83 18.61 4.46
N THR A 364 -18.74 19.38 4.50
CA THR A 364 -17.86 19.48 5.67
C THR A 364 -18.63 19.98 6.89
N SER A 365 -19.49 21.00 6.72
CA SER A 365 -20.29 21.56 7.82
C SER A 365 -21.34 20.59 8.37
N LEU A 366 -21.81 19.66 7.53
CA LEU A 366 -22.74 18.59 7.90
C LEU A 366 -22.03 17.32 8.39
N GLY A 367 -20.70 17.27 8.27
CA GLY A 367 -19.88 16.14 8.71
C GLY A 367 -20.11 14.88 7.88
N TYR A 368 -20.37 14.99 6.58
CA TYR A 368 -20.52 13.83 5.67
C TYR A 368 -19.26 12.94 5.64
N LYS A 369 -19.44 11.62 5.50
CA LYS A 369 -18.33 10.66 5.38
C LYS A 369 -17.51 10.95 4.12
N THR A 370 -16.20 10.68 4.21
CA THR A 370 -15.26 10.79 3.09
C THR A 370 -15.10 9.48 2.32
N ILE A 371 -15.50 8.33 2.88
CA ILE A 371 -15.36 7.02 2.24
C ILE A 371 -16.63 6.18 2.48
N PRO A 372 -17.61 6.19 1.56
CA PRO A 372 -18.79 5.35 1.66
C PRO A 372 -18.67 4.06 0.83
N GLN A 373 -19.48 3.07 1.19
CA GLN A 373 -19.85 1.97 0.33
C GLN A 373 -21.26 2.23 -0.20
N LEU A 374 -21.43 2.29 -1.52
CA LEU A 374 -22.68 2.69 -2.17
C LEU A 374 -23.09 1.66 -3.23
N ASP A 375 -24.37 1.67 -3.60
CA ASP A 375 -24.91 0.95 -4.74
C ASP A 375 -24.95 1.86 -5.98
N VAL A 376 -24.87 1.27 -7.15
CA VAL A 376 -25.34 1.93 -8.38
C VAL A 376 -26.86 2.16 -8.25
N SER A 377 -27.37 3.36 -8.56
CA SER A 377 -28.80 3.65 -8.47
C SER A 377 -29.61 3.01 -9.61
N GLN A 378 -30.85 2.58 -9.34
CA GLN A 378 -31.70 1.92 -10.35
C GLN A 378 -32.00 2.79 -11.57
N ASP A 379 -32.16 4.10 -11.35
CA ASP A 379 -32.45 5.07 -12.41
C ASP A 379 -31.19 5.72 -13.01
N GLY A 380 -30.00 5.30 -12.57
CA GLY A 380 -28.71 5.92 -12.93
C GLY A 380 -28.47 7.31 -12.30
N GLY A 381 -27.34 7.93 -12.66
CA GLY A 381 -26.86 9.21 -12.11
C GLY A 381 -26.00 9.00 -10.86
N ASN A 382 -26.07 9.91 -9.89
CA ASN A 382 -25.35 9.74 -8.62
C ASN A 382 -25.67 8.39 -7.97
N PRO A 383 -24.71 7.72 -7.29
CA PRO A 383 -24.94 6.48 -6.56
C PRO A 383 -26.01 6.58 -5.46
N SER A 384 -26.44 5.45 -4.91
CA SER A 384 -27.37 5.38 -3.79
C SER A 384 -26.78 4.62 -2.61
N GLY A 385 -27.13 5.02 -1.40
CA GLY A 385 -26.71 4.32 -0.19
C GLY A 385 -27.10 5.09 1.05
N ASP A 386 -26.59 4.63 2.18
CA ASP A 386 -26.71 5.35 3.44
C ASP A 386 -25.38 6.05 3.74
N VAL A 387 -25.41 7.37 3.73
CA VAL A 387 -24.30 8.23 4.14
C VAL A 387 -24.68 8.81 5.49
N ASN A 388 -23.80 8.68 6.49
CA ASN A 388 -24.01 9.20 7.85
C ASN A 388 -25.26 8.67 8.59
N GLY A 389 -25.82 7.50 8.23
CA GLY A 389 -26.98 6.95 8.95
C GLY A 389 -28.27 7.73 8.71
N TYR A 390 -28.32 8.54 7.65
CA TYR A 390 -29.51 9.32 7.25
C TYR A 390 -30.52 8.50 6.44
N GLY A 391 -30.28 7.20 6.30
CA GLY A 391 -31.13 6.27 5.56
C GLY A 391 -30.76 6.20 4.08
N TYR A 392 -31.25 5.14 3.44
CA TYR A 392 -30.94 4.83 2.05
C TYR A 392 -31.54 5.88 1.09
N HIS A 393 -30.70 6.58 0.35
CA HIS A 393 -31.12 7.58 -0.62
C HIS A 393 -30.15 7.68 -1.80
N LYS A 394 -30.53 8.42 -2.84
CA LYS A 394 -29.60 8.81 -3.92
C LYS A 394 -28.71 9.94 -3.40
N VAL A 395 -27.41 9.70 -3.40
CA VAL A 395 -26.40 10.60 -2.86
C VAL A 395 -26.44 11.94 -3.59
N THR A 396 -26.42 13.00 -2.81
CA THR A 396 -26.45 14.39 -3.27
C THR A 396 -25.11 14.82 -3.85
N ASP A 397 -25.10 15.91 -4.62
CA ASP A 397 -23.85 16.46 -5.16
C ASP A 397 -22.90 16.95 -4.06
N SER A 398 -23.43 17.36 -2.89
CA SER A 398 -22.59 17.77 -1.77
C SER A 398 -21.90 16.59 -1.12
N GLU A 399 -22.60 15.49 -0.87
CA GLU A 399 -22.00 14.28 -0.33
C GLU A 399 -20.84 13.77 -1.21
N LEU A 400 -21.02 13.78 -2.55
CA LEU A 400 -19.97 13.38 -3.50
C LEU A 400 -18.67 14.17 -3.35
N THR A 401 -18.73 15.43 -2.94
CA THR A 401 -17.54 16.31 -2.90
C THR A 401 -16.49 15.90 -1.88
N LEU A 402 -16.85 15.15 -0.83
CA LEU A 402 -15.91 14.70 0.20
C LEU A 402 -15.28 13.34 -0.10
N PHE A 403 -15.72 12.65 -1.15
CA PHE A 403 -15.27 11.30 -1.40
C PHE A 403 -13.85 11.29 -1.94
N THR A 404 -12.92 10.64 -1.22
CA THR A 404 -11.53 10.44 -1.66
C THR A 404 -11.32 9.06 -2.28
N SER A 405 -12.16 8.10 -1.89
CA SER A 405 -12.23 6.75 -2.47
C SER A 405 -13.66 6.24 -2.40
N LEU A 406 -14.09 5.45 -3.37
CA LEU A 406 -15.46 4.96 -3.46
C LEU A 406 -15.51 3.47 -3.80
N VAL A 407 -16.29 2.70 -3.04
CA VAL A 407 -16.66 1.32 -3.40
C VAL A 407 -18.11 1.33 -3.89
N LEU A 408 -18.32 0.90 -5.14
CA LEU A 408 -19.64 0.78 -5.76
C LEU A 408 -20.02 -0.68 -5.96
N GLN A 409 -21.14 -1.08 -5.36
CA GLN A 409 -21.77 -2.36 -5.62
C GLN A 409 -22.67 -2.26 -6.86
N VAL A 410 -22.35 -3.06 -7.87
CA VAL A 410 -23.04 -3.07 -9.17
C VAL A 410 -23.90 -4.32 -9.27
N ASN A 411 -25.17 -4.19 -8.89
CA ASN A 411 -26.16 -5.28 -8.94
C ASN A 411 -27.18 -5.13 -10.09
N HIS A 412 -27.18 -3.99 -10.79
CA HIS A 412 -27.93 -3.75 -12.02
C HIS A 412 -27.13 -2.82 -12.95
N ALA A 413 -27.49 -2.82 -14.24
CA ALA A 413 -26.85 -2.00 -15.25
C ALA A 413 -27.41 -0.57 -15.25
N ALA A 414 -26.60 0.42 -14.87
CA ALA A 414 -26.94 1.84 -15.03
C ALA A 414 -25.67 2.71 -15.15
N SER A 415 -25.81 3.91 -15.70
CA SER A 415 -24.74 4.90 -15.72
C SER A 415 -24.58 5.56 -14.36
N VAL A 416 -23.34 5.82 -13.95
CA VAL A 416 -22.99 6.51 -12.71
C VAL A 416 -22.46 7.90 -13.06
N ASP A 417 -22.88 8.92 -12.31
CA ASP A 417 -22.36 10.29 -12.41
C ASP A 417 -21.54 10.64 -11.18
N LEU A 418 -20.26 10.94 -11.39
CA LEU A 418 -19.30 11.37 -10.36
C LEU A 418 -18.69 12.75 -10.69
N SER A 419 -19.34 13.53 -11.55
CA SER A 419 -18.83 14.84 -12.01
C SER A 419 -18.61 15.85 -10.88
N HIS A 420 -19.26 15.65 -9.73
CA HIS A 420 -19.10 16.45 -8.51
C HIS A 420 -18.07 15.89 -7.51
N ALA A 421 -17.48 14.73 -7.75
CA ALA A 421 -16.47 14.10 -6.89
C ALA A 421 -15.03 14.44 -7.34
N MET A 422 -14.64 15.71 -7.26
CA MET A 422 -13.32 16.16 -7.77
C MET A 422 -12.13 15.64 -6.98
N ASP A 423 -12.28 15.40 -5.68
CA ASP A 423 -11.21 14.90 -4.79
C ASP A 423 -11.14 13.37 -4.74
N LEU A 424 -11.97 12.68 -5.54
CA LEU A 424 -11.97 11.23 -5.64
C LEU A 424 -10.78 10.77 -6.49
N ASP A 425 -9.96 9.85 -6.00
CA ASP A 425 -8.80 9.34 -6.76
C ASP A 425 -9.13 8.05 -7.53
N GLY A 426 -10.05 7.23 -7.01
CA GLY A 426 -10.39 5.96 -7.62
C GLY A 426 -11.70 5.33 -7.14
N VAL A 427 -12.22 4.43 -7.97
CA VAL A 427 -13.50 3.74 -7.79
C VAL A 427 -13.27 2.23 -7.86
N THR A 428 -13.70 1.51 -6.83
CA THR A 428 -13.73 0.05 -6.83
C THR A 428 -15.13 -0.45 -7.17
N LEU A 429 -15.27 -1.21 -8.25
CA LEU A 429 -16.52 -1.84 -8.66
C LEU A 429 -16.59 -3.28 -8.13
N THR A 430 -17.67 -3.61 -7.43
CA THR A 430 -17.96 -4.94 -6.87
C THR A 430 -19.38 -5.39 -7.24
N GLY A 431 -19.82 -6.56 -6.77
CA GLY A 431 -21.16 -7.09 -7.05
C GLY A 431 -21.26 -7.90 -8.34
N ASP A 432 -22.43 -8.51 -8.58
CA ASP A 432 -22.64 -9.52 -9.63
C ASP A 432 -22.56 -8.96 -11.06
N LEU A 433 -22.51 -7.63 -11.22
CA LEU A 433 -22.38 -6.94 -12.51
C LEU A 433 -21.22 -5.93 -12.49
N ALA A 434 -20.17 -6.15 -11.68
CA ALA A 434 -19.03 -5.22 -11.54
C ALA A 434 -18.37 -4.78 -12.86
N ALA A 435 -18.39 -5.64 -13.89
CA ALA A 435 -17.88 -5.34 -15.23
C ALA A 435 -18.99 -4.98 -16.25
N ASN A 436 -20.15 -4.48 -15.80
CA ASN A 436 -21.22 -4.10 -16.71
C ASN A 436 -20.77 -3.00 -17.69
N PRO A 437 -20.95 -3.17 -19.00
CA PRO A 437 -20.49 -2.17 -19.99
C PRO A 437 -21.10 -0.78 -19.80
N THR A 438 -22.34 -0.66 -19.32
CA THR A 438 -23.00 0.65 -19.12
C THR A 438 -22.37 1.42 -17.97
N THR A 439 -22.12 0.75 -16.85
CA THR A 439 -21.53 1.32 -15.65
C THR A 439 -20.06 1.66 -15.87
N VAL A 440 -19.28 0.73 -16.43
CA VAL A 440 -17.87 0.96 -16.74
C VAL A 440 -17.70 2.13 -17.72
N ALA A 441 -18.50 2.17 -18.80
CA ALA A 441 -18.39 3.24 -19.79
C ALA A 441 -18.74 4.64 -19.24
N SER A 442 -19.52 4.73 -18.16
CA SER A 442 -19.80 6.01 -17.49
C SER A 442 -18.67 6.50 -16.57
N LEU A 443 -17.71 5.63 -16.24
CA LEU A 443 -16.64 5.90 -15.27
C LEU A 443 -15.23 5.96 -15.89
N VAL A 444 -15.04 5.34 -17.05
CA VAL A 444 -13.79 5.39 -17.81
C VAL A 444 -13.48 6.81 -18.30
N ASN A 445 -12.20 7.20 -18.31
CA ASN A 445 -11.71 8.52 -18.77
C ASN A 445 -12.33 9.69 -17.99
N GLN A 446 -12.42 9.56 -16.67
CA GLN A 446 -12.95 10.59 -15.74
C GLN A 446 -11.86 11.13 -14.79
N ASP A 447 -10.58 10.90 -15.08
CA ASP A 447 -9.45 11.17 -14.20
C ASP A 447 -9.61 10.44 -12.85
N LYS A 448 -10.10 9.19 -12.91
CA LYS A 448 -10.33 8.30 -11.77
C LYS A 448 -9.83 6.90 -12.12
N SER A 449 -8.98 6.33 -11.28
CA SER A 449 -8.58 4.92 -11.41
C SER A 449 -9.77 3.98 -11.18
N LEU A 450 -9.94 2.97 -12.02
CA LEU A 450 -10.96 1.94 -11.82
C LEU A 450 -10.35 0.63 -11.31
N SER A 451 -10.97 0.04 -10.30
CA SER A 451 -10.62 -1.29 -9.81
C SER A 451 -11.83 -2.22 -9.86
N LEU A 452 -11.85 -3.16 -10.79
CA LEU A 452 -12.95 -4.10 -10.97
C LEU A 452 -12.67 -5.40 -10.21
N GLN A 453 -13.53 -5.77 -9.28
CA GLN A 453 -13.49 -7.07 -8.58
C GLN A 453 -14.50 -8.03 -9.21
N LEU A 454 -14.01 -9.02 -9.94
CA LEU A 454 -14.81 -9.94 -10.73
C LEU A 454 -14.93 -11.30 -10.03
N ASN A 455 -16.08 -11.51 -9.39
CA ASN A 455 -16.52 -12.84 -8.95
C ASN A 455 -17.05 -13.66 -10.13
N ASN A 456 -17.45 -14.92 -9.88
CA ASN A 456 -17.94 -15.77 -10.95
C ASN A 456 -19.22 -15.22 -11.62
N ALA A 457 -20.10 -14.52 -10.89
CA ALA A 457 -21.30 -13.91 -11.46
C ALA A 457 -20.95 -12.72 -12.37
N ALA A 458 -20.10 -11.81 -11.90
CA ALA A 458 -19.60 -10.64 -12.63
C ALA A 458 -18.85 -11.04 -13.90
N LEU A 459 -18.00 -12.07 -13.82
CA LEU A 459 -17.30 -12.63 -14.98
C LEU A 459 -18.27 -13.13 -16.06
N ASN A 460 -19.31 -13.87 -15.65
CA ASN A 460 -20.32 -14.39 -16.58
C ASN A 460 -21.16 -13.25 -17.20
N ALA A 461 -21.46 -12.21 -16.43
CA ALA A 461 -22.21 -11.05 -16.90
C ALA A 461 -21.40 -10.13 -17.83
N ALA A 462 -20.06 -10.11 -17.67
CA ALA A 462 -19.15 -9.29 -18.48
C ALA A 462 -18.94 -9.78 -19.92
N ALA A 463 -19.56 -10.91 -20.31
CA ALA A 463 -19.25 -11.60 -21.55
C ALA A 463 -19.24 -10.66 -22.78
N GLY A 464 -18.17 -10.69 -23.56
CA GLY A 464 -17.95 -9.80 -24.69
C GLY A 464 -16.65 -8.99 -24.58
N THR A 465 -16.76 -7.66 -24.48
CA THR A 465 -15.62 -6.74 -24.47
C THR A 465 -15.73 -5.73 -23.33
N LEU A 466 -14.66 -5.65 -22.54
CA LEU A 466 -14.43 -4.69 -21.49
C LEU A 466 -13.31 -3.75 -21.94
N GLN A 467 -13.64 -2.48 -22.13
CA GLN A 467 -12.70 -1.43 -22.48
C GLN A 467 -12.49 -0.54 -21.26
N LEU A 468 -11.24 -0.42 -20.82
CA LEU A 468 -10.81 0.44 -19.73
C LEU A 468 -10.09 1.69 -20.26
N GLY A 469 -9.79 2.64 -19.36
CA GLY A 469 -9.37 4.00 -19.66
C GLY A 469 -7.87 4.20 -19.71
N VAL A 470 -7.46 5.47 -19.73
CA VAL A 470 -6.06 5.93 -19.75
C VAL A 470 -5.46 6.08 -18.34
N GLU A 471 -6.28 5.86 -17.33
CA GLU A 471 -5.93 5.90 -15.92
C GLU A 471 -5.28 4.59 -15.44
N ASN A 472 -4.82 4.55 -14.18
CA ASN A 472 -4.23 3.34 -13.60
C ASN A 472 -5.34 2.36 -13.21
N ASP A 473 -5.73 1.47 -14.12
CA ASP A 473 -6.86 0.55 -13.94
C ASP A 473 -6.42 -0.85 -13.48
N ASN A 474 -7.26 -1.47 -12.65
CA ASN A 474 -7.02 -2.78 -12.06
C ASN A 474 -8.20 -3.71 -12.32
N VAL A 475 -7.92 -4.93 -12.79
CA VAL A 475 -8.91 -6.00 -12.89
C VAL A 475 -8.46 -7.16 -12.02
N LEU A 476 -9.22 -7.42 -10.96
CA LEU A 476 -8.98 -8.50 -10.00
C LEU A 476 -10.06 -9.57 -10.14
N PHE A 477 -9.66 -10.78 -10.48
CA PHE A 477 -10.53 -11.96 -10.38
C PHE A 477 -10.41 -12.56 -8.99
N THR A 478 -11.55 -12.69 -8.30
CA THR A 478 -11.60 -13.27 -6.96
C THR A 478 -11.33 -14.78 -7.02
N GLY A 479 -10.99 -15.38 -5.87
CA GLY A 479 -10.58 -16.79 -5.81
C GLY A 479 -11.65 -17.80 -6.26
N ASP A 480 -12.92 -17.40 -6.31
CA ASP A 480 -14.05 -18.20 -6.80
C ASP A 480 -14.35 -18.03 -8.30
N ALA A 481 -13.67 -17.11 -9.00
CA ALA A 481 -13.89 -16.87 -10.42
C ALA A 481 -13.39 -18.04 -11.29
N ASP A 482 -14.27 -18.63 -12.09
CA ASP A 482 -13.92 -19.73 -13.00
C ASP A 482 -13.62 -19.21 -14.42
N LEU A 483 -12.33 -19.05 -14.72
CA LEU A 483 -11.88 -18.62 -16.04
C LEU A 483 -11.95 -19.72 -17.12
N SER A 484 -12.26 -20.98 -16.77
CA SER A 484 -12.22 -22.10 -17.72
C SER A 484 -13.29 -22.02 -18.81
N GLN A 485 -14.41 -21.33 -18.55
CA GLN A 485 -15.51 -21.09 -19.49
C GLN A 485 -15.70 -19.60 -19.83
N ALA A 486 -14.78 -18.74 -19.40
CA ALA A 486 -14.88 -17.30 -19.62
C ALA A 486 -14.95 -16.94 -21.10
N ASN A 487 -15.73 -15.91 -21.44
CA ASN A 487 -15.83 -15.34 -22.78
C ASN A 487 -15.73 -13.82 -22.69
N LEU A 488 -14.53 -13.31 -22.45
CA LEU A 488 -14.27 -11.91 -22.12
C LEU A 488 -13.00 -11.43 -22.82
N LYS A 489 -13.07 -10.24 -23.41
CA LYS A 489 -11.93 -9.52 -23.97
C LYS A 489 -11.70 -8.24 -23.18
N ILE A 490 -10.52 -8.09 -22.59
CA ILE A 490 -10.15 -6.93 -21.77
C ILE A 490 -9.13 -6.09 -22.54
N TYR A 491 -9.38 -4.80 -22.63
CA TYR A 491 -8.44 -3.83 -23.20
C TYR A 491 -8.09 -2.80 -22.13
N LEU A 492 -6.83 -2.80 -21.71
CA LEU A 492 -6.21 -1.82 -20.82
C LEU A 492 -5.51 -0.79 -21.72
N ASP A 493 -5.80 0.50 -21.56
CA ASP A 493 -5.20 1.58 -22.39
C ASP A 493 -3.90 2.10 -21.73
N ASP A 494 -3.65 3.42 -21.77
CA ASP A 494 -2.53 4.06 -21.06
C ASP A 494 -2.62 3.88 -19.54
N GLY A 495 -1.57 4.31 -18.84
CA GLY A 495 -1.47 4.21 -17.40
C GLY A 495 -0.76 2.94 -16.91
N ILE A 496 -0.72 2.79 -15.60
CA ILE A 496 -0.16 1.63 -14.90
C ILE A 496 -1.31 0.67 -14.60
N ASN A 497 -1.44 -0.35 -15.44
CA ASN A 497 -2.57 -1.26 -15.42
C ASN A 497 -2.22 -2.63 -14.84
N THR A 498 -3.15 -3.25 -14.10
CA THR A 498 -2.93 -4.61 -13.58
C THR A 498 -4.08 -5.57 -13.88
N LEU A 499 -3.70 -6.79 -14.26
CA LEU A 499 -4.60 -7.92 -14.47
C LEU A 499 -4.22 -9.04 -13.49
N ARG A 500 -5.05 -9.23 -12.46
CA ARG A 500 -4.73 -10.04 -11.28
C ARG A 500 -5.65 -11.23 -11.11
N TRP A 501 -5.09 -12.41 -10.87
CA TRP A 501 -5.85 -13.63 -10.56
C TRP A 501 -5.02 -14.61 -9.73
N GLN A 502 -5.63 -15.10 -8.67
CA GLN A 502 -4.99 -16.04 -7.73
C GLN A 502 -4.79 -17.45 -8.32
N GLY A 503 -5.38 -17.76 -9.47
CA GLY A 503 -5.35 -19.10 -10.07
C GLY A 503 -6.45 -20.02 -9.52
N ASN A 504 -6.71 -21.12 -10.23
CA ASN A 504 -7.70 -22.16 -9.85
C ASN A 504 -7.10 -23.58 -9.82
N SER A 505 -5.77 -23.69 -9.70
CA SER A 505 -5.07 -24.97 -9.59
C SER A 505 -5.63 -25.82 -8.43
N VAL A 506 -6.10 -27.04 -8.72
CA VAL A 506 -6.56 -28.01 -7.71
C VAL A 506 -5.46 -29.04 -7.46
N ASN A 507 -5.08 -29.28 -6.19
CA ASN A 507 -4.07 -30.27 -5.80
C ASN A 507 -2.73 -30.16 -6.57
N GLY A 508 -2.29 -28.94 -6.91
CA GLY A 508 -1.07 -28.73 -7.70
C GLY A 508 -1.20 -29.12 -9.18
N GLY A 509 -2.41 -29.10 -9.74
CA GLY A 509 -2.68 -29.18 -11.19
C GLY A 509 -2.55 -27.83 -11.91
N ALA A 510 -2.71 -27.83 -13.24
CA ALA A 510 -2.63 -26.59 -14.03
C ALA A 510 -3.79 -25.63 -13.74
N ASN A 511 -3.55 -24.34 -13.97
CA ASN A 511 -4.63 -23.37 -14.09
C ASN A 511 -5.39 -23.61 -15.41
N ASN A 512 -6.70 -23.38 -15.38
CA ASN A 512 -7.56 -23.52 -16.55
C ASN A 512 -8.12 -22.16 -16.95
N VAL A 513 -7.80 -21.74 -18.18
CA VAL A 513 -8.25 -20.48 -18.78
C VAL A 513 -8.86 -20.78 -20.15
N SER A 514 -10.06 -20.25 -20.39
CA SER A 514 -10.78 -20.40 -21.66
C SER A 514 -10.00 -19.84 -22.84
N GLU A 515 -10.10 -20.51 -23.99
CA GLU A 515 -9.59 -19.98 -25.27
C GLU A 515 -10.29 -18.68 -25.71
N ASN A 516 -11.46 -18.37 -25.13
CA ASN A 516 -12.23 -17.16 -25.40
C ASN A 516 -11.93 -16.01 -24.43
N PHE A 517 -11.00 -16.19 -23.50
CA PHE A 517 -10.51 -15.13 -22.63
C PHE A 517 -9.31 -14.44 -23.25
N TYR A 518 -9.39 -13.13 -23.49
CA TYR A 518 -8.31 -12.32 -24.06
C TYR A 518 -8.06 -11.10 -23.19
N ALA A 519 -6.81 -10.68 -23.08
CA ALA A 519 -6.48 -9.39 -22.51
C ALA A 519 -5.32 -8.74 -23.27
N SER A 520 -5.39 -7.43 -23.44
CA SER A 520 -4.29 -6.66 -24.00
C SER A 520 -4.02 -5.44 -23.14
N GLY A 521 -2.75 -5.21 -22.85
CA GLY A 521 -2.25 -3.88 -22.48
C GLY A 521 -2.14 -2.96 -23.69
N LYS A 522 -1.64 -1.75 -23.45
CA LYS A 522 -1.24 -0.83 -24.51
C LYS A 522 0.16 -1.15 -25.04
N GLU A 523 0.31 -1.03 -26.36
CA GLU A 523 1.61 -1.14 -27.02
C GLU A 523 2.60 -0.16 -26.38
N PHE A 524 3.80 -0.66 -26.06
CA PHE A 524 4.83 0.14 -25.41
C PHE A 524 5.27 1.31 -26.30
N THR A 525 4.75 2.49 -26.01
CA THR A 525 5.35 3.77 -26.40
C THR A 525 6.19 4.22 -25.21
N ALA A 526 7.42 4.69 -25.43
CA ALA A 526 8.49 4.86 -24.41
C ALA A 526 8.23 5.84 -23.23
N GLU A 527 6.99 6.03 -22.80
CA GLU A 527 6.53 6.85 -21.70
C GLU A 527 5.99 5.96 -20.55
N SER A 528 5.74 6.56 -19.39
CA SER A 528 5.50 5.98 -18.04
C SER A 528 4.28 5.04 -17.87
N ALA A 529 3.77 4.44 -18.94
CA ALA A 529 2.66 3.49 -18.92
C ALA A 529 3.17 2.05 -19.11
N TYR A 530 2.66 1.12 -18.29
CA TYR A 530 2.95 -0.30 -18.41
C TYR A 530 1.80 -1.14 -17.84
N SER A 531 1.67 -2.36 -18.34
CA SER A 531 0.68 -3.34 -17.90
C SER A 531 1.35 -4.55 -17.28
N ILE A 532 0.83 -4.98 -16.12
CA ILE A 532 1.25 -6.16 -15.36
C ILE A 532 0.16 -7.22 -15.45
N MET A 533 0.54 -8.47 -15.71
CA MET A 533 -0.35 -9.63 -15.67
C MET A 533 0.20 -10.71 -14.74
N ASP A 534 -0.65 -11.31 -13.93
CA ASP A 534 -0.24 -12.46 -13.11
C ASP A 534 0.07 -13.70 -13.98
N ALA A 535 1.14 -14.43 -13.64
CA ALA A 535 1.54 -15.65 -14.34
C ALA A 535 0.47 -16.76 -14.32
N ASN A 536 -0.49 -16.70 -13.38
CA ASN A 536 -1.56 -17.67 -13.26
C ASN A 536 -2.46 -17.73 -14.50
N PHE A 537 -2.52 -16.67 -15.32
CA PHE A 537 -3.26 -16.67 -16.59
C PHE A 537 -2.63 -17.56 -17.67
N ILE A 538 -1.35 -17.90 -17.55
CA ILE A 538 -0.63 -18.66 -18.57
C ILE A 538 -0.81 -20.15 -18.34
N THR A 539 -1.28 -20.86 -19.37
CA THR A 539 -1.49 -22.31 -19.33
C THR A 539 -0.41 -23.05 -20.11
N LYS A 540 -0.15 -24.29 -19.69
CA LYS A 540 0.72 -25.24 -20.40
C LYS A 540 0.10 -26.62 -20.38
N THR A 541 -0.03 -27.20 -21.56
CA THR A 541 -0.48 -28.59 -21.71
C THR A 541 0.46 -29.34 -22.64
N ILE A 542 0.82 -30.56 -22.26
CA ILE A 542 1.74 -31.44 -22.99
C ILE A 542 0.95 -32.66 -23.47
N GLN A 543 0.86 -32.82 -24.78
CA GLN A 543 0.13 -33.90 -25.45
C GLN A 543 1.13 -34.89 -26.04
N LEU A 544 1.29 -36.03 -25.38
CA LEU A 544 2.10 -37.16 -25.80
C LEU A 544 1.26 -38.15 -26.63
N THR A 545 1.85 -38.67 -27.70
CA THR A 545 1.23 -39.63 -28.61
C THR A 545 2.15 -40.82 -28.82
N THR A 546 1.63 -42.02 -28.62
CA THR A 546 2.33 -43.27 -28.95
C THR A 546 2.29 -43.49 -30.45
N GLN A 547 3.46 -43.52 -31.09
CA GLN A 547 3.59 -43.78 -32.52
C GLN A 547 3.45 -45.28 -32.84
N PRO A 548 3.15 -45.66 -34.10
CA PRO A 548 3.02 -47.06 -34.49
C PRO A 548 4.27 -47.94 -34.23
N ASP A 549 5.45 -47.34 -34.12
CA ASP A 549 6.71 -48.02 -33.80
C ASP A 549 7.01 -48.11 -32.29
N GLY A 550 6.10 -47.60 -31.46
CA GLY A 550 6.23 -47.56 -30.00
C GLY A 550 7.01 -46.37 -29.45
N SER A 551 7.54 -45.49 -30.29
CA SER A 551 8.14 -44.23 -29.84
C SER A 551 7.07 -43.24 -29.36
N ILE A 552 7.42 -42.34 -28.44
CA ILE A 552 6.53 -41.29 -27.95
C ILE A 552 6.97 -39.95 -28.54
N THR A 553 6.04 -39.21 -29.11
CA THR A 553 6.26 -37.81 -29.54
C THR A 553 5.29 -36.89 -28.81
N GLY A 554 5.69 -35.65 -28.56
CA GLY A 554 4.91 -34.67 -27.81
C GLY A 554 4.63 -33.37 -28.56
N ALA A 555 3.54 -32.70 -28.18
CA ALA A 555 3.26 -31.31 -28.52
C ALA A 555 2.93 -30.51 -27.26
N VAL A 556 3.51 -29.32 -27.12
CA VAL A 556 3.19 -28.35 -26.07
C VAL A 556 2.21 -27.32 -26.63
N SER A 557 1.09 -27.13 -25.94
CA SER A 557 0.08 -26.10 -26.21
C SER A 557 -0.02 -25.11 -25.04
N HIS A 558 -0.36 -23.87 -25.35
CA HIS A 558 -0.47 -22.77 -24.38
C HIS A 558 -1.43 -21.68 -24.88
N ASN A 559 -1.87 -20.79 -23.99
CA ASN A 559 -2.79 -19.69 -24.32
C ASN A 559 -2.12 -18.33 -24.54
N LEU A 560 -0.78 -18.25 -24.68
CA LEU A 560 -0.06 -16.97 -24.79
C LEU A 560 -0.56 -16.03 -25.91
N LYS A 561 -1.11 -16.57 -27.01
CA LYS A 561 -1.71 -15.77 -28.10
C LYS A 561 -2.92 -14.93 -27.66
N ASN A 562 -3.49 -15.22 -26.49
CA ASN A 562 -4.62 -14.51 -25.93
C ASN A 562 -4.19 -13.25 -25.16
N PHE A 563 -2.88 -13.06 -24.96
CA PHE A 563 -2.31 -11.96 -24.18
C PHE A 563 -1.30 -11.18 -25.01
N SER A 564 -1.48 -9.86 -25.09
CA SER A 564 -0.59 -8.97 -25.82
C SER A 564 -0.25 -7.72 -25.03
N ASN A 565 0.91 -7.13 -25.33
CA ASN A 565 1.34 -5.82 -24.82
C ASN A 565 1.40 -5.68 -23.29
N PHE A 566 1.70 -6.77 -22.58
CA PHE A 566 2.09 -6.71 -21.18
C PHE A 566 3.61 -6.58 -21.10
N GLN A 567 4.09 -5.63 -20.30
CA GLN A 567 5.53 -5.42 -20.09
C GLN A 567 6.05 -6.34 -18.98
N TYR A 568 5.19 -6.78 -18.07
CA TYR A 568 5.57 -7.61 -16.93
C TYR A 568 4.63 -8.80 -16.72
N VAL A 569 5.22 -9.93 -16.32
CA VAL A 569 4.53 -11.10 -15.80
C VAL A 569 4.87 -11.30 -14.32
N GLU A 570 3.87 -11.20 -13.45
CA GLU A 570 4.02 -11.31 -12.00
C GLU A 570 4.07 -12.79 -11.55
N LEU A 571 5.09 -13.16 -10.77
CA LEU A 571 5.34 -14.53 -10.33
C LEU A 571 5.05 -14.77 -8.84
N SER A 572 4.92 -13.74 -8.00
CA SER A 572 4.84 -13.90 -6.53
C SER A 572 3.67 -14.77 -6.05
N GLY A 573 2.53 -14.72 -6.75
CA GLY A 573 1.33 -15.50 -6.43
C GLY A 573 1.11 -16.74 -7.30
N TYR A 574 2.13 -17.19 -8.05
CA TYR A 574 1.96 -18.28 -9.01
C TYR A 574 1.72 -19.63 -8.31
N THR A 575 0.63 -20.31 -8.68
CA THR A 575 0.26 -21.64 -8.15
C THR A 575 0.18 -22.74 -9.21
N GLY A 576 0.33 -22.39 -10.49
CA GLY A 576 0.11 -23.29 -11.62
C GLY A 576 1.22 -24.33 -11.88
N THR A 577 1.00 -25.16 -12.90
CA THR A 577 1.95 -26.12 -13.47
C THR A 577 1.53 -26.50 -14.91
N GLY A 578 2.33 -27.29 -15.62
CA GLY A 578 1.95 -27.92 -16.89
C GLY A 578 1.34 -29.31 -16.69
N GLU A 579 0.32 -29.68 -17.48
CA GLU A 579 -0.29 -31.01 -17.43
C GLU A 579 0.13 -31.91 -18.59
N ILE A 580 0.36 -33.19 -18.31
CA ILE A 580 0.86 -34.18 -19.27
C ILE A 580 -0.22 -35.20 -19.56
N TYR A 581 -0.54 -35.36 -20.83
CA TYR A 581 -1.50 -36.34 -21.35
C TYR A 581 -0.80 -37.30 -22.30
N LEU A 582 -1.00 -38.61 -22.13
CA LEU A 582 -0.57 -39.63 -23.07
C LEU A 582 -1.80 -40.28 -23.71
N ASP A 583 -1.88 -40.22 -25.03
CA ASP A 583 -3.00 -40.78 -25.82
C ASP A 583 -4.39 -40.32 -25.30
N GLY A 584 -4.46 -39.05 -24.86
CA GLY A 584 -5.66 -38.41 -24.33
C GLY A 584 -5.99 -38.68 -22.86
N GLN A 585 -5.17 -39.46 -22.15
CA GLN A 585 -5.32 -39.69 -20.71
C GLN A 585 -4.29 -38.88 -19.93
N ARG A 586 -4.71 -38.22 -18.84
CA ARG A 586 -3.78 -37.47 -17.97
C ARG A 586 -2.86 -38.46 -17.26
N VAL A 587 -1.55 -38.31 -17.44
CA VAL A 587 -0.52 -39.20 -16.88
C VAL A 587 0.42 -38.52 -15.88
N GLY A 588 0.51 -37.18 -15.89
CA GLY A 588 1.41 -36.45 -15.00
C GLY A 588 1.26 -34.94 -15.07
N ASN A 589 2.20 -34.24 -14.44
CA ASN A 589 2.38 -32.79 -14.53
C ASN A 589 3.88 -32.44 -14.43
N ASP A 590 4.23 -31.17 -14.63
CA ASP A 590 5.60 -30.65 -14.54
C ASP A 590 6.06 -30.38 -13.09
N GLY A 591 5.31 -30.82 -12.07
CA GLY A 591 5.58 -30.54 -10.66
C GLY A 591 4.93 -29.24 -10.15
N ALA A 592 4.80 -29.11 -8.83
CA ALA A 592 4.09 -27.97 -8.22
C ALA A 592 4.81 -26.64 -8.45
N LYS A 593 4.06 -25.59 -8.81
CA LYS A 593 4.55 -24.20 -8.95
C LYS A 593 5.73 -24.04 -9.92
N VAL A 594 5.72 -24.82 -11.00
CA VAL A 594 6.70 -24.75 -12.08
C VAL A 594 6.17 -23.87 -13.19
N PHE A 595 6.84 -22.76 -13.46
CA PHE A 595 6.56 -21.86 -14.57
C PHE A 595 7.58 -22.08 -15.68
N ASP A 596 7.11 -22.43 -16.88
CA ASP A 596 8.00 -22.67 -18.03
C ASP A 596 8.17 -21.39 -18.85
N ARG A 597 9.28 -20.69 -18.63
CA ARG A 597 9.63 -19.48 -19.36
C ARG A 597 9.91 -19.77 -20.84
N GLY A 598 10.25 -21.02 -21.17
CA GLY A 598 10.46 -21.51 -22.52
C GLY A 598 9.24 -21.33 -23.42
N LEU A 599 8.02 -21.22 -22.87
CA LEU A 599 6.81 -20.95 -23.65
C LEU A 599 6.93 -19.66 -24.48
N TYR A 600 7.54 -18.60 -23.95
CA TYR A 600 7.68 -17.31 -24.63
C TYR A 600 8.71 -17.32 -25.77
N VAL A 601 9.67 -18.25 -25.72
CA VAL A 601 10.83 -18.30 -26.64
C VAL A 601 10.85 -19.56 -27.51
N ASN A 602 9.75 -20.33 -27.54
CA ASN A 602 9.63 -21.61 -28.25
C ASN A 602 10.66 -22.66 -27.80
N MET A 603 10.88 -22.73 -26.48
CA MET A 603 11.84 -23.62 -25.82
C MET A 603 11.22 -24.41 -24.66
N ALA A 604 9.89 -24.55 -24.60
CA ALA A 604 9.25 -25.31 -23.54
C ALA A 604 9.71 -26.78 -23.54
N THR A 605 9.85 -27.35 -22.35
CA THR A 605 10.31 -28.75 -22.15
C THR A 605 9.29 -29.53 -21.33
N ILE A 606 9.55 -30.81 -21.07
CA ILE A 606 8.78 -31.60 -20.10
C ILE A 606 9.62 -31.66 -18.82
N ASN A 607 9.09 -31.19 -17.70
CA ASN A 607 9.77 -31.23 -16.40
C ASN A 607 9.20 -32.40 -15.57
N ASN A 608 9.31 -33.60 -16.12
CA ASN A 608 8.85 -34.82 -15.48
C ASN A 608 9.76 -36.00 -15.89
N PRO A 609 10.54 -36.58 -14.95
CA PRO A 609 11.48 -37.65 -15.24
C PRO A 609 10.85 -38.92 -15.83
N ASP A 610 9.56 -39.17 -15.58
CA ASP A 610 8.85 -40.33 -16.13
C ASP A 610 8.65 -40.24 -17.66
N HIS A 611 8.98 -39.09 -18.25
CA HIS A 611 8.82 -38.78 -19.67
C HIS A 611 10.11 -38.26 -20.34
N ASP A 612 11.28 -38.63 -19.79
CA ASP A 612 12.59 -38.34 -20.39
C ASP A 612 12.85 -39.09 -21.71
N ASP A 613 11.99 -40.07 -22.05
CA ASP A 613 12.08 -40.92 -23.25
C ASP A 613 11.34 -40.38 -24.49
N VAL A 614 10.73 -39.19 -24.39
CA VAL A 614 10.00 -38.55 -25.50
C VAL A 614 10.96 -38.21 -26.65
N ALA A 615 10.77 -38.84 -27.80
CA ALA A 615 11.68 -38.78 -28.95
C ALA A 615 11.70 -37.41 -29.65
N SER A 616 10.61 -36.65 -29.58
CA SER A 616 10.54 -35.28 -30.09
C SER A 616 9.41 -34.49 -29.44
N LEU A 617 9.62 -33.19 -29.24
CA LEU A 617 8.66 -32.27 -28.68
C LEU A 617 8.52 -31.07 -29.61
N THR A 618 7.30 -30.74 -30.01
CA THR A 618 6.98 -29.52 -30.77
C THR A 618 6.23 -28.54 -29.88
N GLN A 619 6.33 -27.24 -30.15
CA GLN A 619 5.53 -26.21 -29.48
C GLN A 619 4.86 -25.33 -30.55
N ASP A 620 3.63 -24.88 -30.27
CA ASP A 620 2.98 -23.83 -31.06
C ASP A 620 3.85 -22.56 -31.08
N ARG A 621 4.05 -21.98 -32.27
CA ARG A 621 4.85 -20.77 -32.42
C ARG A 621 4.09 -19.54 -31.98
N ILE A 622 4.81 -18.62 -31.33
CA ILE A 622 4.33 -17.26 -31.07
C ILE A 622 5.01 -16.29 -32.05
N ASP A 623 4.20 -15.63 -32.88
CA ASP A 623 4.65 -14.59 -33.81
C ASP A 623 4.62 -13.22 -33.10
N TYR A 624 5.66 -12.89 -32.34
CA TYR A 624 5.82 -11.54 -31.79
C TYR A 624 6.24 -10.57 -32.90
N VAL A 625 5.33 -9.67 -33.31
CA VAL A 625 5.61 -8.68 -34.36
C VAL A 625 6.45 -7.49 -33.86
N ASN A 626 6.62 -7.32 -32.54
CA ASN A 626 7.56 -6.37 -31.92
C ASN A 626 8.30 -7.11 -30.78
N ALA A 627 9.63 -7.11 -30.81
CA ALA A 627 10.50 -8.18 -30.25
C ALA A 627 10.76 -8.19 -28.72
N GLN A 628 9.79 -7.86 -27.87
CA GLN A 628 9.96 -7.98 -26.41
C GLN A 628 8.78 -8.71 -25.77
N PHE A 629 9.07 -9.89 -25.19
CA PHE A 629 8.17 -10.61 -24.30
C PHE A 629 8.25 -10.00 -22.88
N PRO A 630 7.20 -10.11 -22.04
CA PRO A 630 7.15 -9.47 -20.73
C PRO A 630 8.31 -9.90 -19.84
N ALA A 631 8.94 -8.96 -19.12
CA ALA A 631 9.92 -9.26 -18.10
C ALA A 631 9.26 -9.98 -16.90
N MET A 632 10.02 -10.81 -16.20
CA MET A 632 9.55 -11.43 -14.96
C MET A 632 9.50 -10.39 -13.85
N LEU A 633 8.44 -10.40 -13.04
CA LEU A 633 8.23 -9.45 -11.95
C LEU A 633 7.96 -10.17 -10.64
N LEU A 634 8.49 -9.63 -9.55
CA LEU A 634 8.15 -9.95 -8.17
C LEU A 634 7.79 -8.68 -7.40
N THR A 635 6.54 -8.61 -6.94
CA THR A 635 6.05 -7.55 -6.03
C THR A 635 5.73 -8.05 -4.62
N ALA A 636 5.82 -9.37 -4.40
CA ALA A 636 5.66 -10.03 -3.10
C ALA A 636 6.48 -11.34 -3.05
N LYS A 637 6.46 -12.06 -1.92
CA LYS A 637 7.20 -13.32 -1.77
C LYS A 637 6.78 -14.39 -2.80
N PRO A 638 7.66 -14.86 -3.71
CA PRO A 638 7.43 -16.09 -4.46
C PRO A 638 7.50 -17.29 -3.49
N ASP A 639 6.37 -17.94 -3.25
CA ASP A 639 6.31 -19.10 -2.37
C ASP A 639 6.71 -20.39 -3.11
N GLN A 640 8.00 -20.70 -3.13
CA GLN A 640 8.58 -21.91 -3.76
C GLN A 640 8.37 -22.00 -5.28
N VAL A 641 8.38 -20.86 -5.97
CA VAL A 641 8.22 -20.81 -7.42
C VAL A 641 9.53 -21.26 -8.08
N ARG A 642 9.41 -22.20 -9.02
CA ARG A 642 10.51 -22.62 -9.91
C ARG A 642 10.23 -22.15 -11.32
N VAL A 643 11.19 -21.47 -11.94
CA VAL A 643 11.09 -21.04 -13.32
C VAL A 643 12.11 -21.81 -14.16
N ILE A 644 11.64 -22.54 -15.17
CA ILE A 644 12.49 -23.35 -16.03
C ILE A 644 12.60 -22.74 -17.44
N ASN A 645 13.64 -23.16 -18.17
CA ASN A 645 13.93 -22.70 -19.53
C ASN A 645 14.12 -21.18 -19.65
N VAL A 646 14.74 -20.56 -18.64
CA VAL A 646 15.06 -19.12 -18.62
C VAL A 646 16.19 -18.82 -19.61
N PRO A 647 16.00 -17.95 -20.62
CA PRO A 647 17.11 -17.49 -21.45
C PRO A 647 18.16 -16.71 -20.64
N LEU A 648 19.45 -16.84 -21.00
CA LEU A 648 20.52 -16.06 -20.37
C LEU A 648 20.45 -14.54 -20.64
N GLU A 649 19.55 -14.07 -21.48
CA GLU A 649 19.33 -12.64 -21.76
C GLU A 649 18.03 -12.12 -21.15
N ASP A 650 17.38 -12.92 -20.30
CA ASP A 650 16.10 -12.56 -19.70
C ASP A 650 16.28 -11.53 -18.57
N GLN A 651 15.16 -10.95 -18.14
CA GLN A 651 15.12 -9.96 -17.07
C GLN A 651 14.15 -10.38 -15.96
N LEU A 652 14.64 -10.30 -14.72
CA LEU A 652 13.85 -10.34 -13.50
C LEU A 652 13.82 -8.96 -12.86
N VAL A 653 12.65 -8.49 -12.50
CA VAL A 653 12.43 -7.25 -11.75
C VAL A 653 11.89 -7.58 -10.36
N ILE A 654 12.51 -7.02 -9.32
CA ILE A 654 12.08 -7.08 -7.94
C ILE A 654 11.72 -5.66 -7.53
N ALA A 655 10.43 -5.40 -7.33
CA ALA A 655 9.88 -4.06 -7.11
C ALA A 655 9.31 -3.87 -5.69
N ASN A 656 9.59 -4.80 -4.77
CA ASN A 656 9.16 -4.71 -3.38
C ASN A 656 10.01 -5.61 -2.47
N ASN A 657 9.89 -5.44 -1.15
CA ASN A 657 10.51 -6.30 -0.16
C ASN A 657 9.84 -7.69 -0.15
N LEU A 658 10.63 -8.73 -0.48
CA LEU A 658 10.17 -10.12 -0.56
C LEU A 658 10.30 -10.87 0.77
N GLY A 659 11.17 -10.38 1.67
CA GLY A 659 11.52 -11.01 2.95
C GLY A 659 12.65 -12.04 2.83
N SER A 660 13.41 -12.20 3.92
CA SER A 660 14.61 -13.05 3.98
C SER A 660 14.35 -14.55 3.74
N ASP A 661 13.12 -14.99 3.97
CA ASP A 661 12.66 -16.37 3.78
C ASP A 661 12.10 -16.62 2.37
N SER A 662 12.17 -15.62 1.49
CA SER A 662 11.81 -15.72 0.07
C SER A 662 12.83 -16.56 -0.71
N HIS A 663 12.31 -17.40 -1.61
CA HIS A 663 13.15 -18.21 -2.49
C HIS A 663 12.55 -18.35 -3.89
N LEU A 664 13.29 -17.91 -4.90
CA LEU A 664 13.00 -18.14 -6.32
C LEU A 664 14.09 -19.03 -6.90
N GLN A 665 13.72 -20.11 -7.58
CA GLN A 665 14.67 -20.93 -8.32
C GLN A 665 14.51 -20.69 -9.81
N LEU A 666 15.59 -20.30 -10.49
CA LEU A 666 15.67 -20.15 -11.94
C LEU A 666 16.52 -21.28 -12.54
N GLU A 667 16.08 -21.83 -13.66
CA GLU A 667 16.80 -22.84 -14.42
C GLU A 667 16.93 -22.43 -15.88
N THR A 668 18.15 -22.29 -16.37
CA THR A 668 18.39 -21.74 -17.71
C THR A 668 18.00 -22.73 -18.81
N ALA A 669 17.58 -22.23 -19.98
CA ALA A 669 17.33 -23.08 -21.13
C ALA A 669 18.58 -23.87 -21.60
N HIS A 670 18.37 -25.04 -22.21
CA HIS A 670 19.41 -25.92 -22.77
C HIS A 670 20.09 -25.36 -24.05
N TYR A 671 19.84 -24.10 -24.45
CA TYR A 671 20.17 -23.62 -25.80
C TYR A 671 21.65 -23.30 -26.03
N PRO A 672 22.28 -23.84 -27.11
CA PRO A 672 23.56 -23.38 -27.63
C PRO A 672 23.34 -22.65 -28.96
N ARG A 673 22.70 -21.49 -28.94
CA ARG A 673 23.13 -20.43 -29.86
C ARG A 673 23.35 -19.21 -29.00
N ILE A 674 24.49 -18.56 -29.15
CA ILE A 674 24.59 -17.21 -29.69
C ILE A 674 26.09 -16.90 -29.86
N ASN A 675 26.37 -15.98 -30.79
CA ASN A 675 27.67 -15.46 -31.17
C ASN A 675 28.49 -14.98 -29.95
N ASN A 676 29.81 -14.86 -30.09
CA ASN A 676 30.87 -14.56 -29.10
C ASN A 676 30.69 -13.38 -28.10
N ASP A 677 29.51 -12.76 -27.99
CA ASP A 677 29.24 -11.69 -27.02
C ASP A 677 28.76 -12.30 -25.70
N GLN A 678 29.36 -11.91 -24.57
CA GLN A 678 28.90 -12.30 -23.23
C GLN A 678 27.41 -11.94 -23.06
N LYS A 679 26.58 -12.91 -22.64
CA LYS A 679 25.16 -12.71 -22.35
C LYS A 679 24.94 -12.82 -20.84
N ALA A 680 24.13 -11.93 -20.28
CA ALA A 680 23.93 -11.80 -18.84
C ALA A 680 22.45 -11.83 -18.47
N LEU A 681 22.10 -12.70 -17.52
CA LEU A 681 20.79 -12.65 -16.87
C LEU A 681 20.74 -11.37 -16.06
N THR A 682 19.69 -10.57 -16.23
CA THR A 682 19.56 -9.28 -15.53
C THR A 682 18.57 -9.39 -14.38
N VAL A 683 18.98 -8.99 -13.17
CA VAL A 683 18.13 -8.85 -12.00
C VAL A 683 18.08 -7.38 -11.62
N SER A 684 16.96 -6.71 -11.85
CA SER A 684 16.75 -5.31 -11.46
C SER A 684 16.00 -5.23 -10.14
N ILE A 685 16.56 -4.52 -9.16
CA ILE A 685 15.98 -4.29 -7.84
C ILE A 685 15.68 -2.79 -7.73
N MET A 686 14.40 -2.45 -7.60
CA MET A 686 13.93 -1.06 -7.68
C MET A 686 12.83 -0.75 -6.68
N ARG A 687 12.70 0.54 -6.35
CA ARG A 687 11.75 1.08 -5.37
C ARG A 687 10.30 0.92 -5.82
N ASP A 688 10.03 1.36 -7.05
CA ASP A 688 8.74 1.34 -7.71
C ASP A 688 8.99 0.99 -9.18
N LEU A 689 8.04 0.29 -9.81
CA LEU A 689 8.02 0.15 -11.27
C LEU A 689 7.80 1.50 -11.99
N ASP A 690 7.31 2.50 -11.27
CA ASP A 690 7.14 3.88 -11.72
C ASP A 690 8.42 4.71 -11.48
N VAL A 691 9.35 4.63 -12.42
CA VAL A 691 10.58 5.44 -12.43
C VAL A 691 10.35 6.90 -12.88
N GLY A 692 9.10 7.32 -13.14
CA GLY A 692 8.77 8.62 -13.76
C GLY A 692 8.16 9.70 -12.85
N SER A 693 7.59 9.35 -11.69
CA SER A 693 6.75 10.29 -10.91
C SER A 693 7.47 11.45 -10.21
N GLY A 694 8.81 11.52 -10.25
CA GLY A 694 9.56 12.58 -9.57
C GLY A 694 9.35 12.62 -8.05
N ALA A 695 8.74 11.57 -7.47
CA ALA A 695 8.57 11.43 -6.03
C ALA A 695 9.94 11.36 -5.36
N ALA A 696 10.22 12.37 -4.51
CA ALA A 696 11.47 12.49 -3.77
C ALA A 696 11.76 11.18 -3.02
N PRO A 697 13.01 10.70 -3.00
CA PRO A 697 13.35 9.46 -2.30
C PRO A 697 12.95 9.55 -0.83
N ASN A 698 12.09 8.62 -0.39
CA ASN A 698 11.99 8.30 1.03
C ASN A 698 13.34 7.70 1.44
N LYS A 699 14.16 8.49 2.13
CA LYS A 699 15.42 8.02 2.70
C LYS A 699 15.17 6.79 3.57
N GLY A 700 15.87 5.68 3.29
CA GLY A 700 15.94 4.52 4.19
C GLY A 700 14.98 3.37 3.92
N GLN A 701 14.40 3.23 2.72
CA GLN A 701 13.73 1.97 2.35
C GLN A 701 14.77 0.87 2.10
N TYR A 702 14.44 -0.33 2.62
CA TYR A 702 15.24 -1.54 2.53
C TYR A 702 14.44 -2.63 1.82
N ILE A 703 15.00 -3.18 0.75
CA ILE A 703 14.45 -4.30 -0.01
C ILE A 703 15.25 -5.55 0.32
N ASP A 704 14.60 -6.52 0.95
CA ASP A 704 15.12 -7.87 1.04
C ASP A 704 14.64 -8.66 -0.19
N ALA A 705 15.56 -8.96 -1.11
CA ALA A 705 15.30 -9.75 -2.30
C ALA A 705 15.31 -11.27 -2.01
N GLY A 706 15.62 -11.69 -0.78
CA GLY A 706 15.65 -13.09 -0.39
C GLY A 706 16.77 -13.88 -1.08
N THR A 707 16.49 -15.16 -1.40
CA THR A 707 17.43 -16.06 -2.07
C THR A 707 17.04 -16.33 -3.52
N LEU A 708 17.95 -16.04 -4.45
CA LEU A 708 17.87 -16.45 -5.85
C LEU A 708 18.71 -17.72 -6.08
N GLY A 709 18.03 -18.84 -6.30
CA GLY A 709 18.63 -20.09 -6.74
C GLY A 709 18.81 -20.12 -8.24
N LEU A 710 19.96 -20.55 -8.72
CA LEU A 710 20.29 -20.66 -10.16
C LEU A 710 20.84 -22.04 -10.50
N THR A 711 20.29 -22.63 -11.57
CA THR A 711 20.79 -23.85 -12.21
C THR A 711 20.95 -23.58 -13.70
N SER A 712 22.10 -23.95 -14.27
CA SER A 712 22.32 -23.90 -15.71
C SER A 712 22.23 -25.28 -16.34
N HIS A 713 21.60 -25.33 -17.52
CA HIS A 713 21.53 -26.55 -18.35
C HIS A 713 22.44 -26.49 -19.60
N PHE A 714 23.36 -25.52 -19.67
CA PHE A 714 24.47 -25.48 -20.64
C PHE A 714 25.75 -26.00 -20.00
N GLY A 715 26.78 -26.34 -20.78
CA GLY A 715 28.08 -26.78 -20.24
C GLY A 715 29.02 -25.61 -19.92
N GLU A 716 30.34 -25.81 -20.00
CA GLU A 716 31.35 -24.75 -19.79
C GLU A 716 31.31 -23.59 -20.82
N GLN A 717 30.44 -23.66 -21.83
CA GLN A 717 30.31 -22.66 -22.89
C GLN A 717 28.83 -22.38 -23.21
N PRO A 718 28.46 -21.10 -23.39
CA PRO A 718 29.29 -19.90 -23.22
C PRO A 718 29.54 -19.56 -21.74
N ALA A 719 30.57 -18.75 -21.45
CA ALA A 719 30.73 -18.11 -20.15
C ALA A 719 29.52 -17.17 -19.91
N GLY A 720 28.64 -17.56 -18.99
CA GLY A 720 27.45 -16.77 -18.62
C GLY A 720 27.75 -15.81 -17.48
N ALA A 721 27.06 -14.68 -17.46
CA ALA A 721 27.14 -13.70 -16.37
C ALA A 721 25.78 -13.44 -15.72
N LEU A 722 25.81 -12.94 -14.50
CA LEU A 722 24.65 -12.37 -13.81
C LEU A 722 24.91 -10.88 -13.56
N SER A 723 24.01 -10.03 -14.06
CA SER A 723 24.04 -8.59 -13.82
C SER A 723 22.93 -8.21 -12.85
N ILE A 724 23.29 -7.66 -11.70
CA ILE A 724 22.37 -7.17 -10.67
C ILE A 724 22.35 -5.65 -10.77
N PHE A 725 21.19 -5.06 -10.98
CA PHE A 725 21.01 -3.63 -11.12
C PHE A 725 20.19 -3.07 -9.96
N VAL A 726 20.76 -2.21 -9.12
CA VAL A 726 20.09 -1.66 -7.93
C VAL A 726 19.79 -0.16 -8.12
N GLN A 727 18.53 0.24 -7.94
CA GLN A 727 18.07 1.62 -8.14
C GLN A 727 17.79 2.34 -6.81
N SER A 728 18.80 3.01 -6.25
CA SER A 728 18.64 3.98 -5.14
C SER A 728 17.91 3.44 -3.87
N VAL A 729 18.10 2.17 -3.54
CA VAL A 729 17.49 1.48 -2.38
C VAL A 729 18.52 0.62 -1.65
N ASN A 730 18.42 0.55 -0.31
CA ASN A 730 19.22 -0.41 0.44
C ASN A 730 18.71 -1.82 0.14
N THR A 731 19.62 -2.77 -0.11
CA THR A 731 19.26 -4.08 -0.65
C THR A 731 19.97 -5.21 0.07
N SER A 732 19.29 -6.34 0.29
CA SER A 732 19.93 -7.64 0.52
C SER A 732 19.53 -8.66 -0.53
N LEU A 733 20.50 -9.46 -1.00
CA LEU A 733 20.28 -10.57 -1.92
C LEU A 733 21.22 -11.72 -1.58
N THR A 734 20.69 -12.95 -1.58
CA THR A 734 21.48 -14.17 -1.45
C THR A 734 21.45 -14.96 -2.75
N LEU A 735 22.60 -15.42 -3.24
CA LEU A 735 22.71 -16.29 -4.42
C LEU A 735 23.09 -17.71 -4.02
N SER A 736 22.49 -18.71 -4.68
CA SER A 736 22.74 -20.14 -4.45
C SER A 736 22.58 -20.99 -5.71
N GLY A 737 23.10 -22.22 -5.71
CA GLY A 737 22.86 -23.24 -6.75
C GLY A 737 24.12 -23.69 -7.49
N GLY A 738 24.55 -24.95 -7.31
CA GLY A 738 25.94 -25.35 -7.65
C GLY A 738 26.16 -25.66 -9.11
N ASN A 739 25.10 -26.05 -9.79
CA ASN A 739 25.13 -26.45 -11.18
C ASN A 739 24.83 -25.25 -12.09
N ASN A 740 25.36 -24.07 -11.79
CA ASN A 740 25.27 -22.92 -12.69
C ASN A 740 26.69 -22.52 -13.13
N HIS A 741 27.06 -22.72 -14.39
CA HIS A 741 28.42 -22.45 -14.89
C HIS A 741 28.69 -20.95 -15.15
N LEU A 742 28.14 -20.07 -14.31
CA LEU A 742 28.35 -18.62 -14.41
C LEU A 742 29.77 -18.26 -13.98
N THR A 743 30.42 -17.40 -14.75
CA THR A 743 31.80 -16.96 -14.46
C THR A 743 31.85 -15.62 -13.75
N ASP A 744 30.83 -14.78 -13.92
CA ASP A 744 30.84 -13.39 -13.47
C ASP A 744 29.50 -13.01 -12.79
N VAL A 745 29.59 -12.38 -11.62
CA VAL A 745 28.47 -11.66 -10.99
C VAL A 745 28.84 -10.20 -10.88
N THR A 746 28.13 -9.35 -11.62
CA THR A 746 28.36 -7.90 -11.64
C THR A 746 27.21 -7.19 -10.96
N VAL A 747 27.52 -6.28 -10.03
CA VAL A 747 26.54 -5.39 -9.39
C VAL A 747 26.73 -3.99 -9.95
N ASP A 748 25.69 -3.46 -10.57
CA ASP A 748 25.63 -2.09 -11.04
C ASP A 748 24.51 -1.35 -10.30
N GLY A 749 24.60 -0.03 -10.23
CA GLY A 749 23.52 0.76 -9.69
C GLY A 749 23.56 2.20 -10.16
N ILE A 750 22.36 2.71 -10.44
CA ILE A 750 22.15 4.12 -10.76
C ILE A 750 21.54 4.79 -9.53
N GLY A 751 22.31 5.68 -8.94
CA GLY A 751 21.76 6.73 -8.09
C GLY A 751 21.08 7.78 -8.96
N LEU A 752 19.77 7.70 -9.13
CA LEU A 752 19.01 8.75 -9.82
C LEU A 752 18.96 10.06 -9.00
N TYR A 753 19.43 10.02 -7.73
CA TYR A 753 19.32 11.08 -6.74
C TYR A 753 20.56 11.13 -5.84
N SER A 754 20.85 12.25 -5.19
CA SER A 754 22.07 12.54 -4.42
C SER A 754 22.25 11.76 -3.09
N SER A 755 21.80 10.51 -2.98
CA SER A 755 21.82 9.72 -1.75
C SER A 755 22.59 8.42 -1.93
N ASN A 756 23.48 8.12 -0.98
CA ASN A 756 24.20 6.85 -0.92
C ASN A 756 23.23 5.71 -0.54
N TYR A 757 23.52 4.49 -0.99
CA TYR A 757 22.75 3.29 -0.68
C TYR A 757 23.67 2.09 -0.45
N GLU A 758 23.15 1.08 0.24
CA GLU A 758 23.88 -0.12 0.67
C GLU A 758 23.40 -1.36 -0.07
N VAL A 759 24.33 -2.19 -0.58
CA VAL A 759 24.03 -3.48 -1.19
C VAL A 759 24.72 -4.60 -0.42
N ASN A 760 23.92 -5.45 0.22
CA ASN A 760 24.36 -6.65 0.92
C ASN A 760 24.18 -7.86 0.00
N LEU A 761 25.28 -8.39 -0.53
CA LEU A 761 25.28 -9.60 -1.36
C LEU A 761 25.91 -10.77 -0.60
N HIS A 762 25.19 -11.90 -0.53
CA HIS A 762 25.72 -13.15 0.01
C HIS A 762 25.77 -14.21 -1.10
N ILE A 763 26.96 -14.72 -1.40
CA ILE A 763 27.19 -15.83 -2.32
C ILE A 763 27.44 -17.09 -1.51
N LYS A 764 26.53 -18.07 -1.59
CA LYS A 764 26.67 -19.34 -0.87
C LYS A 764 27.76 -20.24 -1.47
N ALA A 765 28.23 -21.19 -0.67
CA ALA A 765 29.29 -22.14 -1.05
C ALA A 765 28.89 -23.01 -2.24
N ASP A 766 27.59 -23.21 -2.41
CA ASP A 766 27.02 -23.93 -3.52
C ASP A 766 26.68 -23.00 -4.69
N PHE A 767 27.15 -21.76 -4.79
CA PHE A 767 26.84 -20.90 -5.94
C PHE A 767 27.94 -21.00 -7.01
N SER A 768 27.61 -21.67 -8.12
CA SER A 768 28.47 -21.90 -9.28
C SER A 768 29.77 -22.68 -9.04
N ASP A 769 30.10 -23.60 -9.95
CA ASP A 769 31.38 -24.30 -9.98
C ASP A 769 32.48 -23.58 -10.80
N SER A 770 32.11 -22.47 -11.45
CA SER A 770 32.92 -21.80 -12.47
C SER A 770 33.14 -20.31 -12.19
N LEU A 771 32.72 -19.82 -11.02
CA LEU A 771 32.76 -18.41 -10.64
C LEU A 771 34.19 -17.87 -10.57
N GLN A 772 34.51 -16.86 -11.38
CA GLN A 772 35.84 -16.24 -11.44
C GLN A 772 35.84 -14.78 -11.00
N HIS A 773 34.69 -14.10 -11.05
CA HIS A 773 34.56 -12.69 -10.66
C HIS A 773 33.25 -12.39 -9.95
N VAL A 774 33.33 -11.61 -8.88
CA VAL A 774 32.18 -10.99 -8.20
C VAL A 774 32.55 -9.53 -7.90
N GLY A 775 31.73 -8.57 -8.31
CA GLY A 775 32.02 -7.20 -7.90
C GLY A 775 31.13 -6.13 -8.49
N ALA A 776 31.37 -4.92 -8.02
CA ALA A 776 30.70 -3.73 -8.52
C ALA A 776 31.25 -3.30 -9.89
N MET A 777 30.37 -2.79 -10.74
CA MET A 777 30.74 -2.15 -12.01
C MET A 777 31.39 -0.79 -11.73
N GLN A 778 32.57 -0.57 -12.31
CA GLN A 778 33.31 0.70 -12.20
C GLN A 778 32.95 1.59 -13.39
N ASP A 779 31.75 2.18 -13.40
CA ASP A 779 31.44 3.19 -14.42
C ASP A 779 31.84 4.59 -13.93
N ASP A 780 32.91 5.15 -14.51
CA ASP A 780 33.46 6.48 -14.23
C ASP A 780 32.54 7.63 -14.73
N MET A 781 31.34 7.30 -15.24
CA MET A 781 30.59 8.19 -16.13
C MET A 781 29.78 9.32 -15.46
N LEU A 782 29.54 9.37 -14.14
CA LEU A 782 28.71 10.44 -13.55
C LEU A 782 29.12 10.89 -12.12
N PRO A 783 29.00 12.18 -11.74
CA PRO A 783 29.50 12.69 -10.46
C PRO A 783 28.67 12.37 -9.20
N TYR A 784 27.65 11.51 -9.25
CA TYR A 784 26.60 11.52 -8.22
C TYR A 784 26.04 10.13 -7.88
N THR A 785 26.71 9.39 -6.99
CA THR A 785 26.20 8.58 -5.84
C THR A 785 27.24 7.55 -5.39
N GLN A 786 27.38 7.33 -4.08
CA GLN A 786 28.28 6.31 -3.55
C GLN A 786 27.49 5.05 -3.17
N MET A 787 27.87 3.91 -3.74
CA MET A 787 27.33 2.59 -3.40
C MET A 787 28.25 1.91 -2.41
N GLN A 788 27.75 1.68 -1.18
CA GLN A 788 28.44 0.83 -0.21
C GLN A 788 28.13 -0.64 -0.52
N TYR A 789 29.17 -1.42 -0.82
CA TYR A 789 29.05 -2.81 -1.20
C TYR A 789 29.54 -3.74 -0.09
N ASN A 790 28.59 -4.48 0.49
CA ASN A 790 28.84 -5.45 1.55
C ASN A 790 28.72 -6.87 0.96
N LEU A 791 29.85 -7.52 0.70
CA LEU A 791 29.91 -8.85 0.10
C LEU A 791 30.28 -9.91 1.14
N THR A 792 29.53 -11.00 1.19
CA THR A 792 29.89 -12.24 1.90
C THR A 792 30.04 -13.37 0.89
N LEU A 793 31.20 -14.03 0.88
CA LEU A 793 31.50 -15.18 0.04
C LEU A 793 31.74 -16.41 0.91
N ASP A 794 30.96 -17.46 0.67
CA ASP A 794 31.21 -18.81 1.20
C ASP A 794 31.92 -19.70 0.15
N VAL A 795 32.27 -19.13 -1.02
CA VAL A 795 32.97 -19.77 -2.14
C VAL A 795 34.22 -18.96 -2.51
N GLY A 796 35.27 -19.65 -2.93
CA GLY A 796 36.55 -19.08 -3.34
C GLY A 796 37.01 -19.68 -4.65
N GLY A 797 38.16 -19.26 -5.15
CA GLY A 797 38.78 -19.87 -6.32
C GLY A 797 39.30 -21.28 -6.06
N THR A 798 39.91 -21.86 -7.08
CA THR A 798 40.42 -23.25 -7.03
C THR A 798 41.92 -23.34 -6.75
N GLY A 799 42.67 -22.23 -6.83
CA GLY A 799 44.11 -22.21 -6.61
C GLY A 799 44.80 -21.02 -7.28
N GLY A 800 45.98 -21.23 -7.87
CA GLY A 800 46.65 -20.24 -8.72
C GLY A 800 47.18 -19.00 -7.99
N GLY A 801 47.26 -19.03 -6.66
CA GLY A 801 47.69 -17.92 -5.81
C GLY A 801 49.15 -17.52 -6.00
N ASP A 802 49.59 -16.48 -5.29
CA ASP A 802 50.91 -15.87 -5.53
C ASP A 802 52.09 -16.83 -5.30
N PHE A 803 51.97 -17.81 -4.39
CA PHE A 803 53.03 -18.81 -4.20
C PHE A 803 53.18 -19.75 -5.40
N TYR A 804 52.07 -20.16 -6.01
CA TYR A 804 52.08 -20.90 -7.28
C TYR A 804 52.75 -20.10 -8.39
N GLN A 805 52.41 -18.81 -8.53
CA GLN A 805 53.02 -17.92 -9.53
C GLN A 805 54.54 -17.78 -9.32
N ASN A 806 54.98 -17.70 -8.06
CA ASN A 806 56.40 -17.67 -7.71
C ASN A 806 57.11 -18.97 -8.08
N LEU A 807 56.54 -20.13 -7.75
CA LEU A 807 57.11 -21.44 -8.14
C LEU A 807 57.21 -21.58 -9.66
N LEU A 808 56.17 -21.16 -10.40
CA LEU A 808 56.19 -21.17 -11.87
C LEU A 808 57.32 -20.29 -12.45
N SER A 809 57.66 -19.20 -11.78
CA SER A 809 58.68 -18.23 -12.24
C SER A 809 60.14 -18.70 -12.05
N LEU A 810 60.36 -19.80 -11.32
CA LEU A 810 61.70 -20.34 -11.06
C LEU A 810 62.32 -20.97 -12.32
N GLN A 811 63.64 -20.93 -12.43
CA GLN A 811 64.37 -21.54 -13.55
C GLN A 811 64.29 -23.08 -13.51
N ASP A 812 64.34 -23.66 -12.30
CA ASP A 812 64.21 -25.09 -12.06
C ASP A 812 62.83 -25.42 -11.45
N ASN A 813 61.75 -24.91 -12.05
CA ASN A 813 60.39 -25.14 -11.54
C ASN A 813 59.95 -26.62 -11.63
N ALA A 814 60.58 -27.40 -12.51
CA ALA A 814 60.26 -28.82 -12.74
C ALA A 814 60.44 -29.68 -11.49
N ARG A 815 61.32 -29.30 -10.55
CA ARG A 815 61.49 -30.01 -9.28
C ARG A 815 60.28 -29.90 -8.35
N PHE A 816 59.35 -28.98 -8.62
CA PHE A 816 58.14 -28.73 -7.84
C PHE A 816 56.86 -29.15 -8.57
N SER A 817 56.94 -30.02 -9.59
CA SER A 817 55.79 -30.35 -10.44
C SER A 817 54.57 -30.85 -9.67
N GLU A 818 54.74 -31.72 -8.68
CA GLU A 818 53.62 -32.24 -7.86
C GLU A 818 52.93 -31.13 -7.06
N LEU A 819 53.70 -30.16 -6.53
CA LEU A 819 53.15 -29.00 -5.81
C LEU A 819 52.50 -28.01 -6.78
N LEU A 820 53.08 -27.80 -7.95
CA LEU A 820 52.50 -26.96 -9.00
C LEU A 820 51.14 -27.51 -9.46
N ASP A 821 51.01 -28.82 -9.61
CA ASP A 821 49.74 -29.45 -9.95
C ASP A 821 48.69 -29.23 -8.84
N GLY A 822 49.08 -29.42 -7.58
CA GLY A 822 48.19 -29.21 -6.42
C GLY A 822 47.79 -27.76 -6.15
N LEU A 823 48.63 -26.79 -6.54
CA LEU A 823 48.39 -25.35 -6.37
C LEU A 823 47.84 -24.69 -7.65
N SER A 824 47.67 -25.45 -8.73
CA SER A 824 47.12 -24.94 -9.99
C SER A 824 45.64 -24.54 -9.83
N GLY A 825 45.11 -23.74 -10.77
CA GLY A 825 43.75 -23.22 -10.71
C GLY A 825 43.74 -21.70 -10.87
N TYR A 826 42.75 -21.05 -10.26
CA TYR A 826 42.58 -19.59 -10.33
C TYR A 826 42.13 -19.02 -8.99
N GLN A 827 42.40 -17.72 -8.79
CA GLN A 827 41.88 -16.94 -7.69
C GLN A 827 40.55 -16.30 -8.09
N LEU A 828 39.51 -16.44 -7.26
CA LEU A 828 38.26 -15.70 -7.41
C LEU A 828 38.54 -14.21 -7.21
N ARG A 829 38.17 -13.37 -8.17
CA ARG A 829 38.40 -11.93 -8.10
C ARG A 829 37.20 -11.21 -7.50
N VAL A 830 37.46 -10.37 -6.52
CA VAL A 830 36.48 -9.49 -5.87
C VAL A 830 36.81 -8.04 -6.16
N THR A 831 35.81 -7.26 -6.56
CA THR A 831 35.95 -5.83 -6.84
C THR A 831 34.88 -5.02 -6.11
N GLY A 832 35.30 -4.06 -5.30
CA GLY A 832 34.42 -3.10 -4.63
C GLY A 832 33.91 -1.98 -5.53
N GLY A 833 33.03 -1.17 -4.95
CA GLY A 833 32.38 -0.02 -5.58
C GLY A 833 33.21 1.26 -5.47
N ASN A 834 32.52 2.36 -5.23
CA ASN A 834 33.09 3.71 -5.17
C ASN A 834 32.91 4.37 -3.79
N ALA A 835 32.50 3.60 -2.77
CA ALA A 835 32.23 4.03 -1.41
C ALA A 835 33.06 3.22 -0.39
N ASP A 836 32.66 3.25 0.89
CA ASP A 836 33.21 2.37 1.92
C ASP A 836 32.65 0.95 1.69
N ASP A 837 33.50 -0.05 1.45
CA ASP A 837 33.06 -1.42 1.19
C ASP A 837 33.48 -2.42 2.29
N SER A 838 32.78 -3.54 2.36
CA SER A 838 33.09 -4.63 3.28
C SER A 838 33.06 -5.98 2.58
N PHE A 839 34.14 -6.74 2.66
CA PHE A 839 34.29 -8.05 2.05
C PHE A 839 34.55 -9.10 3.13
N LYS A 840 33.64 -10.06 3.30
CA LYS A 840 33.92 -11.32 4.01
C LYS A 840 34.22 -12.39 2.96
N VAL A 841 35.46 -12.87 2.92
CA VAL A 841 35.95 -13.80 1.90
C VAL A 841 36.58 -15.05 2.50
N ILE A 842 36.73 -16.08 1.68
CA ILE A 842 37.49 -17.29 2.01
C ILE A 842 38.75 -17.40 1.14
N GLY A 843 39.59 -18.39 1.42
CA GLY A 843 40.83 -18.63 0.68
C GLY A 843 40.64 -18.80 -0.83
N ASN A 844 41.74 -18.65 -1.57
CA ASN A 844 41.75 -18.55 -3.04
C ASN A 844 40.98 -17.35 -3.61
N THR A 845 41.03 -16.21 -2.92
CA THR A 845 40.34 -14.98 -3.32
C THR A 845 41.33 -13.83 -3.45
N THR A 846 41.20 -13.03 -4.51
CA THR A 846 41.89 -11.75 -4.68
C THR A 846 40.89 -10.60 -4.53
N VAL A 847 41.09 -9.73 -3.54
CA VAL A 847 40.21 -8.59 -3.22
C VAL A 847 40.84 -7.27 -3.63
N SER A 848 40.04 -6.43 -4.27
CA SER A 848 40.33 -5.03 -4.64
C SER A 848 39.17 -4.15 -4.20
N GLY A 849 39.43 -3.05 -3.47
CA GLY A 849 38.41 -2.13 -2.94
C GLY A 849 37.71 -1.29 -4.01
N GLY A 850 38.33 -1.12 -5.18
CA GLY A 850 37.69 -0.47 -6.33
C GLY A 850 38.37 0.86 -6.69
N SER A 851 37.62 1.77 -7.30
CA SER A 851 38.12 3.11 -7.71
C SER A 851 37.78 4.23 -6.72
N GLY A 852 37.03 3.91 -5.65
CA GLY A 852 36.63 4.83 -4.60
C GLY A 852 37.77 5.31 -3.69
N SER A 853 37.54 6.40 -2.97
CA SER A 853 38.42 6.85 -1.87
C SER A 853 37.83 6.49 -0.49
N GLY A 854 36.93 5.50 -0.46
CA GLY A 854 36.24 5.04 0.75
C GLY A 854 37.16 4.29 1.69
N VAL A 855 36.58 3.77 2.76
CA VAL A 855 37.21 2.87 3.73
C VAL A 855 36.81 1.44 3.44
N ASP A 856 37.78 0.62 3.02
CA ASP A 856 37.51 -0.76 2.66
C ASP A 856 37.95 -1.73 3.76
N ILE A 857 37.07 -2.69 4.07
CA ILE A 857 37.30 -3.69 5.12
C ILE A 857 37.28 -5.09 4.51
N THR A 858 38.44 -5.76 4.48
CA THR A 858 38.52 -7.17 4.07
C THR A 858 38.65 -8.07 5.29
N THR A 859 37.76 -9.05 5.43
CA THR A 859 37.70 -10.01 6.53
C THR A 859 37.81 -11.44 6.00
N PHE A 860 38.64 -12.26 6.62
CA PHE A 860 38.73 -13.70 6.34
C PHE A 860 39.14 -14.48 7.59
N GLU A 861 38.54 -15.66 7.78
CA GLU A 861 38.80 -16.50 8.96
C GLU A 861 40.09 -17.33 8.80
N HIS A 862 40.37 -17.77 7.57
CA HIS A 862 41.53 -18.61 7.25
C HIS A 862 42.21 -18.15 5.95
N SER A 863 43.54 -18.20 5.92
CA SER A 863 44.37 -18.03 4.72
C SER A 863 45.67 -18.80 4.89
N SER A 864 45.95 -19.70 3.96
CA SER A 864 47.11 -20.59 3.98
C SER A 864 47.92 -20.49 2.68
N VAL A 865 49.05 -21.20 2.58
CA VAL A 865 49.88 -21.16 1.36
C VAL A 865 49.13 -21.75 0.14
N ASP A 866 48.33 -22.78 0.37
CA ASP A 866 47.54 -23.52 -0.62
C ASP A 866 46.15 -22.92 -0.89
N SER A 867 45.60 -22.14 0.05
CA SER A 867 44.32 -21.44 -0.08
C SER A 867 44.45 -19.98 0.35
N MET A 868 45.25 -19.23 -0.41
CA MET A 868 45.69 -17.90 -0.01
C MET A 868 44.64 -16.83 -0.33
N VAL A 869 44.43 -15.90 0.60
CA VAL A 869 43.76 -14.62 0.34
C VAL A 869 44.80 -13.60 -0.12
N LYS A 870 44.48 -12.86 -1.17
CA LYS A 870 45.30 -11.77 -1.70
C LYS A 870 44.51 -10.46 -1.63
N VAL A 871 45.07 -9.44 -0.99
CA VAL A 871 44.45 -8.10 -0.90
C VAL A 871 45.34 -7.13 -1.66
N ILE A 872 44.89 -6.72 -2.86
CA ILE A 872 45.64 -5.79 -3.73
C ILE A 872 45.19 -4.33 -3.59
N ASP A 873 44.12 -4.12 -2.84
CA ASP A 873 43.50 -2.83 -2.62
C ASP A 873 44.52 -1.75 -2.26
N VAL A 874 44.26 -0.51 -2.67
CA VAL A 874 45.25 0.58 -2.71
C VAL A 874 45.59 1.10 -1.32
N LEU A 875 45.45 0.31 -0.24
CA LEU A 875 45.74 0.61 1.17
C LEU A 875 45.70 2.12 1.43
N SER A 876 44.52 2.71 1.24
CA SER A 876 44.19 4.01 1.81
C SER A 876 44.55 3.94 3.30
N PRO A 877 45.02 5.03 3.93
CA PRO A 877 45.33 5.02 5.35
C PRO A 877 44.18 4.54 6.26
N LEU A 878 42.95 4.50 5.72
CA LEU A 878 41.76 4.11 6.48
C LEU A 878 41.36 2.64 6.29
N ASP A 879 41.86 1.94 5.28
CA ASP A 879 41.48 0.55 4.99
C ASP A 879 41.95 -0.40 6.08
N ARG A 880 41.24 -1.53 6.19
CA ARG A 880 41.48 -2.52 7.23
C ARG A 880 41.39 -3.94 6.72
N ILE A 881 42.37 -4.76 7.11
CA ILE A 881 42.30 -6.21 6.97
C ILE A 881 42.03 -6.83 8.34
N VAL A 882 41.09 -7.77 8.42
CA VAL A 882 40.73 -8.50 9.63
C VAL A 882 40.91 -10.00 9.36
N ALA A 883 41.90 -10.62 10.00
CA ALA A 883 42.25 -12.02 9.76
C ALA A 883 42.07 -12.86 11.03
N GLY A 884 41.45 -14.04 10.91
CA GLY A 884 41.26 -14.99 11.99
C GLY A 884 39.80 -15.21 12.38
N GLU A 885 39.58 -16.21 13.25
CA GLU A 885 38.25 -16.64 13.69
C GLU A 885 37.52 -15.57 14.52
N ALA A 886 36.19 -15.61 14.50
CA ALA A 886 35.37 -14.69 15.29
C ALA A 886 35.74 -14.74 16.79
N GLY A 887 36.11 -13.59 17.37
CA GLY A 887 36.58 -13.50 18.76
C GLY A 887 38.09 -13.68 18.95
N HIS A 888 38.85 -14.01 17.89
CA HIS A 888 40.31 -14.09 17.89
C HIS A 888 40.89 -13.53 16.57
N GLN A 889 40.68 -12.25 16.33
CA GLN A 889 41.03 -11.60 15.06
C GLN A 889 42.23 -10.67 15.20
N TRP A 890 43.13 -10.75 14.22
CA TRP A 890 44.20 -9.80 13.97
C TRP A 890 43.65 -8.68 13.08
N SER A 891 43.94 -7.42 13.42
CA SER A 891 43.54 -6.29 12.60
C SER A 891 44.76 -5.58 12.03
N PHE A 892 44.78 -5.34 10.71
CA PHE A 892 45.85 -4.63 10.03
C PHE A 892 45.33 -3.32 9.46
N SER A 893 45.96 -2.20 9.82
CA SER A 893 45.65 -0.86 9.31
C SER A 893 46.81 0.10 9.55
N SER A 894 46.76 1.30 8.98
CA SER A 894 47.77 2.33 9.31
C SER A 894 47.67 2.89 10.74
N ARG A 895 46.56 2.60 11.43
CA ARG A 895 46.24 3.12 12.77
C ARG A 895 46.54 2.13 13.91
N ALA A 896 46.87 0.89 13.58
CA ALA A 896 47.19 -0.14 14.56
C ALA A 896 48.54 0.14 15.27
N GLU A 897 48.77 -0.51 16.41
CA GLU A 897 49.86 -0.16 17.33
C GLU A 897 51.21 -0.82 17.00
N LYS A 898 51.22 -2.06 16.49
CA LYS A 898 52.45 -2.86 16.35
C LYS A 898 52.97 -2.90 14.91
N GLN A 899 54.29 -2.91 14.75
CA GLN A 899 54.96 -3.06 13.45
C GLN A 899 55.35 -4.51 13.16
N MET A 900 55.24 -4.90 11.89
CA MET A 900 55.62 -6.23 11.42
C MET A 900 57.14 -6.40 11.28
N ALA A 901 57.65 -7.61 11.53
CA ALA A 901 59.04 -7.97 11.26
C ALA A 901 59.29 -8.11 9.75
N VAL A 902 60.48 -7.73 9.25
CA VAL A 902 60.85 -7.88 7.84
C VAL A 902 61.82 -9.06 7.70
N TYR A 903 61.40 -10.12 7.00
CA TYR A 903 62.17 -11.36 6.83
C TYR A 903 63.06 -11.39 5.60
N GLY A 904 62.77 -10.59 4.57
CA GLY A 904 63.67 -10.43 3.43
C GLY A 904 63.00 -10.00 2.13
N ASP A 905 63.84 -9.54 1.18
CA ASP A 905 63.44 -9.10 -0.16
C ASP A 905 64.18 -9.88 -1.26
N TYR A 906 63.42 -10.75 -1.92
CA TYR A 906 63.84 -11.63 -3.00
C TYR A 906 63.10 -11.32 -4.32
N THR A 907 62.85 -10.03 -4.58
CA THR A 907 62.12 -9.58 -5.79
C THR A 907 62.84 -9.91 -7.10
N SER A 908 64.18 -9.85 -7.14
CA SER A 908 64.94 -10.15 -8.37
C SER A 908 65.02 -11.66 -8.63
N SER A 909 64.86 -12.08 -9.89
CA SER A 909 64.92 -13.49 -10.28
C SER A 909 66.17 -14.22 -9.79
N SER A 910 67.35 -13.58 -9.78
CA SER A 910 68.59 -14.21 -9.29
C SER A 910 68.55 -14.49 -7.78
N LYS A 911 68.02 -13.57 -6.98
CA LYS A 911 67.86 -13.75 -5.53
C LYS A 911 66.80 -14.82 -5.22
N LEU A 912 65.69 -14.80 -5.95
CA LEU A 912 64.61 -15.78 -5.79
C LEU A 912 65.12 -17.20 -6.09
N ASN A 913 65.77 -17.41 -7.24
CA ASN A 913 66.34 -18.73 -7.57
C ASN A 913 67.40 -19.16 -6.55
N ALA A 914 68.31 -18.27 -6.13
CA ALA A 914 69.32 -18.59 -5.12
C ALA A 914 68.71 -18.99 -3.76
N LEU A 915 67.59 -18.38 -3.35
CA LEU A 915 66.87 -18.76 -2.14
C LEU A 915 66.30 -20.17 -2.26
N PHE A 916 65.56 -20.45 -3.33
CA PHE A 916 64.95 -21.76 -3.53
C PHE A 916 65.99 -22.87 -3.78
N ASP A 917 67.13 -22.57 -4.39
CA ASP A 917 68.23 -23.52 -4.60
C ASP A 917 68.99 -23.86 -3.33
N SER A 918 68.84 -23.07 -2.26
CA SER A 918 69.44 -23.35 -0.95
C SER A 918 68.65 -24.38 -0.12
N ILE A 919 67.47 -24.77 -0.58
CA ILE A 919 66.56 -25.68 0.10
C ILE A 919 66.79 -27.11 -0.42
N ASP A 920 66.94 -28.07 0.50
CA ASP A 920 67.17 -29.48 0.15
C ASP A 920 65.92 -30.11 -0.49
N GLY A 921 66.10 -31.00 -1.48
CA GLY A 921 65.04 -31.58 -2.30
C GLY A 921 64.06 -32.51 -1.57
N ALA A 922 64.18 -32.64 -0.24
CA ALA A 922 63.29 -33.42 0.63
C ALA A 922 62.07 -32.63 1.14
N ALA A 923 61.96 -31.32 0.85
CA ALA A 923 60.82 -30.47 1.25
C ALA A 923 59.50 -30.74 0.48
N ASN A 924 59.42 -31.83 -0.30
CA ASN A 924 58.34 -32.19 -1.22
C ASN A 924 57.01 -32.65 -0.57
N GLY A 925 56.79 -32.38 0.72
CA GLY A 925 55.61 -32.90 1.44
C GLY A 925 54.32 -32.11 1.20
N SER A 926 54.40 -30.77 1.22
CA SER A 926 53.26 -29.86 1.07
C SER A 926 53.72 -28.44 0.75
N ALA A 927 52.81 -27.60 0.27
CA ALA A 927 53.09 -26.18 0.02
C ALA A 927 53.49 -25.44 1.31
N GLN A 928 52.85 -25.75 2.44
CA GLN A 928 53.20 -25.21 3.75
C GLN A 928 54.63 -25.58 4.16
N ALA A 929 55.02 -26.86 4.01
CA ALA A 929 56.36 -27.32 4.39
C ALA A 929 57.45 -26.66 3.53
N LEU A 930 57.19 -26.50 2.23
CA LEU A 930 58.10 -25.76 1.35
C LEU A 930 58.18 -24.29 1.74
N PHE A 931 57.05 -23.63 1.99
CA PHE A 931 57.04 -22.23 2.43
C PHE A 931 57.76 -22.04 3.78
N SER A 932 57.58 -22.96 4.73
CA SER A 932 58.30 -22.98 6.01
C SER A 932 59.82 -23.09 5.79
N SER A 933 60.24 -23.95 4.86
CA SER A 933 61.66 -24.08 4.48
C SER A 933 62.21 -22.82 3.79
N VAL A 934 61.41 -22.17 2.94
CA VAL A 934 61.74 -20.89 2.30
C VAL A 934 61.88 -19.79 3.36
N LEU A 935 60.98 -19.76 4.35
CA LEU A 935 61.00 -18.80 5.44
C LEU A 935 62.21 -19.01 6.37
N SER A 936 62.54 -20.26 6.70
CA SER A 936 63.74 -20.60 7.46
C SER A 936 65.02 -20.20 6.70
N ALA A 937 65.10 -20.48 5.40
CA ALA A 937 66.22 -20.03 4.58
C ALA A 937 66.31 -18.49 4.51
N ALA A 938 65.18 -17.79 4.36
CA ALA A 938 65.14 -16.33 4.29
C ALA A 938 65.59 -15.66 5.60
N THR A 939 65.23 -16.26 6.74
CA THR A 939 65.54 -15.77 8.08
C THR A 939 66.84 -16.35 8.67
N ALA A 940 67.60 -17.12 7.89
CA ALA A 940 68.77 -17.87 8.32
C ALA A 940 68.52 -18.77 9.56
N GLY A 941 67.34 -19.39 9.61
CA GLY A 941 66.88 -20.33 10.64
C GLY A 941 66.14 -19.68 11.81
N ALA A 942 65.99 -18.36 11.84
CA ALA A 942 65.32 -17.68 12.98
C ALA A 942 63.82 -17.99 13.07
N SER A 943 63.15 -18.30 11.94
CA SER A 943 61.74 -18.71 11.97
C SER A 943 61.48 -20.04 12.68
N ASP A 944 62.53 -20.81 13.04
CA ASP A 944 62.42 -22.11 13.70
C ASP A 944 62.52 -21.96 15.23
N GLY A 945 61.60 -21.21 15.84
CA GLY A 945 61.52 -20.96 17.28
C GLY A 945 61.76 -19.50 17.71
N GLN A 946 61.89 -18.56 16.78
CA GLN A 946 61.93 -17.10 17.04
C GLN A 946 61.10 -16.31 16.01
N LEU A 947 60.07 -16.92 15.41
CA LEU A 947 59.14 -16.22 14.53
C LEU A 947 58.45 -15.08 15.31
N ALA A 948 58.33 -13.91 14.68
CA ALA A 948 57.58 -12.80 15.26
C ALA A 948 56.07 -13.07 15.15
N GLU A 949 55.27 -12.44 16.03
CA GLU A 949 53.79 -12.49 15.99
C GLU A 949 53.25 -12.23 14.59
N VAL A 950 53.77 -11.19 13.93
CA VAL A 950 53.53 -10.89 12.51
C VAL A 950 54.84 -10.51 11.84
N GLY A 951 55.10 -11.08 10.68
CA GLY A 951 56.18 -10.64 9.80
C GLY A 951 55.83 -10.65 8.32
N ALA A 952 56.74 -10.14 7.51
CA ALA A 952 56.57 -9.95 6.08
C ALA A 952 57.77 -10.50 5.29
N LEU A 953 57.48 -11.13 4.14
CA LEU A 953 58.48 -11.71 3.23
C LEU A 953 58.11 -11.36 1.79
N LYS A 954 59.04 -10.81 1.01
CA LYS A 954 58.84 -10.52 -0.42
C LYS A 954 59.52 -11.57 -1.28
N LEU A 955 58.73 -12.33 -2.04
CA LEU A 955 59.21 -13.31 -3.03
C LEU A 955 58.69 -12.92 -4.41
N GLY A 956 59.59 -12.72 -5.38
CA GLY A 956 59.20 -12.28 -6.72
C GLY A 956 58.32 -11.03 -6.65
N ASN A 957 57.14 -11.09 -7.27
CA ASN A 957 56.19 -9.97 -7.28
C ASN A 957 55.17 -10.01 -6.14
N ALA A 958 55.34 -10.86 -5.13
CA ALA A 958 54.35 -11.05 -4.06
C ALA A 958 54.93 -10.76 -2.67
N LEU A 959 54.24 -9.89 -1.92
CA LEU A 959 54.52 -9.61 -0.52
C LEU A 959 53.60 -10.46 0.37
N TYR A 960 54.17 -11.37 1.14
CA TYR A 960 53.45 -12.23 2.07
C TYR A 960 53.48 -11.62 3.46
N VAL A 961 52.33 -11.62 4.15
CA VAL A 961 52.20 -11.36 5.57
C VAL A 961 51.97 -12.69 6.27
N ILE A 962 52.77 -12.97 7.29
CA ILE A 962 52.82 -14.23 8.03
C ILE A 962 52.44 -13.93 9.48
N VAL A 963 51.47 -14.66 10.01
CA VAL A 963 50.94 -14.49 11.36
C VAL A 963 51.16 -15.77 12.14
N ASP A 964 51.96 -15.71 13.21
CA ASP A 964 52.07 -16.77 14.21
C ASP A 964 50.80 -16.76 15.08
N ASN A 965 49.77 -17.43 14.58
CA ASN A 965 48.43 -17.37 15.15
C ASN A 965 48.36 -18.18 16.45
N ASN A 966 49.24 -19.17 16.62
CA ASN A 966 49.24 -20.05 17.79
C ASN A 966 50.31 -19.68 18.84
N ALA A 967 51.11 -18.64 18.58
CA ALA A 967 52.13 -18.06 19.44
C ALA A 967 53.25 -19.05 19.85
N ASN A 968 53.58 -20.03 19.00
CA ASN A 968 54.67 -20.99 19.26
C ASN A 968 56.02 -20.57 18.65
N GLN A 969 56.09 -19.39 18.03
CA GLN A 969 57.29 -18.82 17.42
C GLN A 969 57.88 -19.68 16.29
N SER A 970 57.06 -20.51 15.65
CA SER A 970 57.45 -21.36 14.51
C SER A 970 56.34 -21.36 13.47
N PHE A 971 56.66 -21.43 12.17
CA PHE A 971 55.62 -21.45 11.13
C PHE A 971 55.11 -22.88 10.87
N ASP A 972 53.86 -23.16 11.25
CA ASP A 972 53.17 -24.44 11.10
C ASP A 972 51.75 -24.31 10.52
N ASP A 973 50.98 -25.40 10.44
CA ASP A 973 49.64 -25.43 9.82
C ASP A 973 48.57 -24.64 10.60
N ARG A 974 48.87 -24.19 11.83
CA ARG A 974 47.96 -23.36 12.66
C ARG A 974 48.19 -21.87 12.47
N ASP A 975 49.14 -21.50 11.62
CA ASP A 975 49.50 -20.12 11.31
C ASP A 975 48.86 -19.66 10.01
N MET A 976 48.72 -18.34 9.87
CA MET A 976 48.10 -17.75 8.68
C MET A 976 49.14 -17.08 7.79
N VAL A 977 48.90 -17.15 6.48
CA VAL A 977 49.65 -16.38 5.49
C VAL A 977 48.72 -15.84 4.42
N PHE A 978 48.84 -14.55 4.12
CA PHE A 978 48.09 -13.87 3.06
C PHE A 978 49.02 -12.98 2.25
N SER A 979 48.60 -12.59 1.05
CA SER A 979 49.39 -11.74 0.15
C SER A 979 48.84 -10.33 0.04
N LEU A 980 49.74 -9.35 -0.05
CA LEU A 980 49.43 -7.96 -0.40
C LEU A 980 49.75 -7.64 -1.88
N GLY A 981 50.04 -8.67 -2.68
CA GLY A 981 50.43 -8.54 -4.08
C GLY A 981 51.77 -7.82 -4.27
N ASP A 982 51.86 -7.03 -5.34
CA ASP A 982 53.11 -6.39 -5.72
C ASP A 982 53.36 -5.07 -4.99
N ARG A 983 53.81 -5.19 -3.74
CA ARG A 983 54.19 -4.07 -2.86
C ARG A 983 55.65 -4.07 -2.49
N ASP A 984 56.20 -2.88 -2.20
CA ASP A 984 57.51 -2.75 -1.59
C ASP A 984 57.43 -3.09 -0.09
N ILE A 985 58.23 -4.06 0.35
CA ILE A 985 58.18 -4.57 1.72
C ILE A 985 58.51 -3.52 2.78
N TYR A 986 59.44 -2.61 2.49
CA TYR A 986 59.89 -1.60 3.47
C TYR A 986 58.87 -0.47 3.59
N GLN A 987 58.26 -0.06 2.48
CA GLN A 987 57.14 0.89 2.51
C GLN A 987 55.94 0.29 3.24
N THR A 988 55.58 -0.96 2.94
CA THR A 988 54.46 -1.63 3.61
C THR A 988 54.70 -1.79 5.11
N ALA A 989 55.89 -2.21 5.54
CA ALA A 989 56.20 -2.35 6.97
C ALA A 989 56.13 -1.02 7.75
N LEU A 990 56.26 0.12 7.07
CA LEU A 990 56.09 1.45 7.65
C LEU A 990 54.65 1.97 7.64
N GLN A 991 53.80 1.46 6.74
CA GLN A 991 52.45 1.98 6.49
C GLN A 991 51.34 1.08 7.03
N LEU A 992 51.60 -0.22 7.14
CA LEU A 992 50.67 -1.22 7.62
C LEU A 992 51.14 -1.74 8.97
N HIS A 993 50.37 -1.44 10.01
CA HIS A 993 50.58 -1.95 11.37
C HIS A 993 49.53 -3.01 11.69
N TYR A 994 49.68 -3.70 12.83
CA TYR A 994 48.72 -4.67 13.31
C TYR A 994 48.38 -4.53 14.80
N ASP A 995 47.17 -4.94 15.15
CA ASP A 995 46.70 -5.16 16.52
C ASP A 995 46.45 -6.66 16.70
N SER A 996 46.95 -7.21 17.81
CA SER A 996 46.74 -8.61 18.17
C SER A 996 45.37 -8.80 18.83
N PRO A 997 44.75 -9.99 18.69
CA PRO A 997 43.52 -10.31 19.42
C PRO A 997 43.70 -10.19 20.93
N GLU A 998 42.67 -9.69 21.63
CA GLU A 998 42.68 -9.63 23.09
C GLU A 998 42.75 -11.05 23.67
N VAL A 999 43.79 -11.31 24.45
CA VAL A 999 43.89 -12.56 25.22
C VAL A 999 42.95 -12.45 26.41
N ALA A 1000 41.74 -13.01 26.30
CA ALA A 1000 40.84 -13.16 27.43
C ALA A 1000 41.46 -14.15 28.43
N LEU A 1001 42.19 -13.63 29.43
CA LEU A 1001 42.67 -14.40 30.58
C LEU A 1001 41.45 -14.88 31.40
N SER A 1002 40.90 -16.02 31.02
CA SER A 1002 39.88 -16.75 31.78
C SER A 1002 40.52 -17.31 33.05
N GLY A 1003 40.71 -16.49 34.10
CA GLY A 1003 41.24 -17.00 35.36
C GLY A 1003 41.81 -16.05 36.40
N ILE A 1004 41.70 -14.72 36.29
CA ILE A 1004 42.16 -13.82 37.37
C ILE A 1004 40.96 -13.25 38.13
N ALA A 1005 40.72 -13.80 39.32
CA ALA A 1005 39.87 -13.18 40.32
C ALA A 1005 40.38 -11.76 40.59
N ALA A 1006 39.47 -10.79 40.59
CA ALA A 1006 39.73 -9.39 40.89
C ALA A 1006 40.64 -9.25 42.12
N ALA A 1007 41.84 -8.72 41.92
CA ALA A 1007 42.67 -8.26 43.02
C ALA A 1007 41.95 -7.09 43.70
N GLN A 1008 41.69 -7.26 44.99
CA GLN A 1008 41.09 -6.24 45.84
C GLN A 1008 41.87 -4.93 45.76
N HIS A 1009 41.13 -3.84 45.63
CA HIS A 1009 41.60 -2.49 45.95
C HIS A 1009 42.20 -2.48 47.36
N GLU A 1010 43.52 -2.38 47.47
CA GLU A 1010 44.17 -1.82 48.65
C GLU A 1010 44.40 -0.33 48.42
N THR A 1011 43.57 0.47 49.08
CA THR A 1011 43.85 1.87 49.38
C THR A 1011 45.01 1.97 50.37
N PHE A 1012 46.07 2.73 50.06
CA PHE A 1012 46.78 3.56 51.05
C PHE A 1012 47.61 4.69 50.40
N ALA A 1013 47.34 5.90 50.90
CA ALA A 1013 48.04 7.20 50.80
C ALA A 1013 48.00 7.97 49.47
#